data_AF-A0AAD4JGZ3-F1
#
_entry.id   AF-A0AAD4JGZ3-F1
#
_cell.length_a   1.000
_cell.length_b   1.000
_cell.length_c   1.000
_cell.angle_alpha   90.00
_cell.angle_beta   90.00
_cell.angle_gamma   90.00
#
_symmetry.space_group_name_H-M   'P 1'
#
loop_
_entity.id
_entity.type
_entity.pdbx_description
1 polymer ?
#
loop_
_entity_poly.entity_id
_entity_poly.type
_entity_poly.pdbx_seq_one_letter_code
_entity_poly.pdbx_strand_id
1 'polypeptide(L)'
;MRSNISIIALQLIYIFNFIFPLLPQAFSTGLIAKPGCQDRCGNLSIPYPFGVGSDCSLDPSFTISCNTFSDPPKAYLSNIFNIQVIEINETYIRVRYPYLISACYNLSDYQSGTELNMTADSYKHSMNVDLSGTPYTLSSRNQLTAIGCDDVVLQPNGSYVSGGCSAVCTDKNDTGGVRYCPYNATSLGNGCCQAYISSGTTFLRAQLIDLSGKFVRRKLFPCSYAFVMEMRDSNETVFSYPLYYLDNSSALLNDNWASTTRPPVVRLDWKIGAENCSQAKLNPNTYACRDEKSVCVGLSDLVEGYQCSCVPGYEGNPYLTRGCRAISFSSTIAKFGCPDQCGKLSIPFPFGVGRNCYLEPSFEIICNTSTNPPKAYLRVLDKEIVELNSSRVMVNYPNLGLACYHLSNYDHRINKTDVQSLVIDLSRTQYTLSDENWITTIGCDDMVVGIFGQSNQSFIRSGCANVCWNRQLSPSYHGGYCPDGTTSSYWPGDGCCRTPVPSGTAYLEVNLSNLSGRWPRTNFSCSYAFVQHIDDQSYEMYYPIFDNSTGIKLDHLLRGISETSNMALDWRIGAVNCEAAQRNLATFACKGNTTCVDFDATVGGYLCNCSVGYQGNPYLTPGCRDGMSRELHNLEHLNLLLNTN
;
A
#
# COMPACT_ATOMS: atom_id res chain seq x y z
N MET A 1 -72.89 -21.38 34.74
CA MET A 1 -71.49 -21.48 35.23
C MET A 1 -70.85 -22.82 34.87
N ARG A 2 -70.69 -23.14 33.57
CA ARG A 2 -69.88 -24.25 33.05
C ARG A 2 -69.48 -23.96 31.59
N SER A 3 -68.80 -22.84 31.35
CA SER A 3 -68.32 -22.51 29.99
C SER A 3 -67.06 -21.62 29.95
N ASN A 4 -66.28 -21.56 31.03
CA ASN A 4 -65.04 -20.76 31.08
C ASN A 4 -63.80 -21.54 31.51
N ILE A 5 -63.86 -22.88 31.56
CA ILE A 5 -62.71 -23.71 32.00
C ILE A 5 -61.98 -24.34 30.79
N SER A 6 -62.61 -24.45 29.62
CA SER A 6 -61.99 -25.08 28.44
C SER A 6 -61.15 -24.17 27.55
N ILE A 7 -61.23 -22.84 27.71
CA ILE A 7 -60.45 -21.88 26.89
C ILE A 7 -59.08 -21.58 27.51
N ILE A 8 -58.97 -21.64 28.84
CA ILE A 8 -57.71 -21.40 29.57
C ILE A 8 -56.75 -22.59 29.42
N ALA A 9 -57.28 -23.82 29.28
CA ALA A 9 -56.47 -25.02 29.10
C ALA A 9 -55.79 -25.11 27.71
N LEU A 10 -56.42 -24.56 26.64
CA LEU A 10 -55.82 -24.56 25.30
C LEU A 10 -54.78 -23.44 25.09
N GLN A 11 -54.87 -22.32 25.82
CA GLN A 11 -53.86 -21.25 25.74
C GLN A 11 -52.56 -21.60 26.48
N LEU A 12 -52.60 -22.47 27.50
CA LEU A 12 -51.40 -22.91 28.23
C LEU A 12 -50.57 -23.94 27.44
N ILE A 13 -51.18 -24.70 26.52
CA ILE A 13 -50.46 -25.70 25.69
C ILE A 13 -49.72 -25.04 24.50
N TYR A 14 -50.19 -23.87 24.03
CA TYR A 14 -49.49 -23.09 23.00
C TYR A 14 -48.30 -22.29 23.55
N ILE A 15 -48.31 -21.92 24.83
CA ILE A 15 -47.20 -21.21 25.48
C ILE A 15 -46.07 -22.19 25.89
N PHE A 16 -46.40 -23.45 26.19
CA PHE A 16 -45.41 -24.46 26.58
C PHE A 16 -44.58 -25.04 25.42
N ASN A 17 -44.96 -24.78 24.16
CA ASN A 17 -44.16 -25.14 22.97
C ASN A 17 -43.24 -24.01 22.47
N PHE A 18 -43.22 -22.84 23.14
CA PHE A 18 -42.38 -21.70 22.78
C PHE A 18 -41.20 -21.45 23.75
N ILE A 19 -40.97 -22.36 24.69
CA ILE A 19 -39.80 -22.32 25.59
C ILE A 19 -39.02 -23.63 25.43
N PHE A 20 -38.56 -23.90 24.20
CA PHE A 20 -37.29 -24.59 24.06
C PHE A 20 -36.23 -23.57 24.44
N PRO A 21 -35.34 -23.83 25.41
CA PRO A 21 -34.11 -23.06 25.47
C PRO A 21 -33.44 -23.30 24.12
N LEU A 22 -33.22 -22.23 23.36
CA LEU A 22 -32.16 -22.20 22.38
C LEU A 22 -30.90 -22.58 23.15
N LEU A 23 -30.58 -23.87 23.18
CA LEU A 23 -29.20 -24.31 23.32
C LEU A 23 -28.46 -23.45 22.30
N PRO A 24 -27.50 -22.61 22.71
CA PRO A 24 -26.57 -22.09 21.73
C PRO A 24 -26.02 -23.34 21.05
N GLN A 25 -26.36 -23.53 19.78
CA GLN A 25 -25.54 -24.39 18.95
C GLN A 25 -24.16 -23.81 19.13
N ALA A 26 -23.29 -24.54 19.84
CA ALA A 26 -21.89 -24.28 19.82
C ALA A 26 -21.51 -24.42 18.35
N PHE A 27 -21.53 -23.31 17.62
CA PHE A 27 -20.72 -23.18 16.44
C PHE A 27 -19.34 -23.61 16.90
N SER A 28 -18.84 -24.73 16.39
CA SER A 28 -17.42 -25.04 16.47
C SER A 28 -16.72 -23.99 15.63
N THR A 29 -16.56 -22.81 16.21
CA THR A 29 -15.46 -21.90 15.89
C THR A 29 -14.22 -22.78 15.95
N GLY A 30 -13.44 -22.80 14.87
CA GLY A 30 -12.21 -23.59 14.83
C GLY A 30 -11.39 -23.38 16.10
N LEU A 31 -10.62 -24.38 16.52
CA LEU A 31 -9.68 -24.19 17.63
C LEU A 31 -8.70 -23.08 17.23
N ILE A 32 -8.83 -21.91 17.86
CA ILE A 32 -7.98 -20.75 17.61
C ILE A 32 -6.84 -20.72 18.63
N ALA A 33 -7.13 -21.00 19.90
CA ALA A 33 -6.15 -21.12 20.98
C ALA A 33 -5.84 -22.59 21.33
N LYS A 34 -4.74 -22.82 22.05
CA LYS A 34 -4.39 -24.13 22.61
C LYS A 34 -5.52 -24.61 23.55
N PRO A 35 -5.94 -25.89 23.49
CA PRO A 35 -7.01 -26.39 24.35
C PRO A 35 -6.75 -26.11 25.84
N GLY A 36 -7.72 -25.48 26.52
CA GLY A 36 -7.60 -25.08 27.92
C GLY A 36 -6.98 -23.70 28.17
N CYS A 37 -6.56 -22.99 27.12
CA CYS A 37 -6.00 -21.65 27.21
C CYS A 37 -7.01 -20.56 26.85
N GLN A 38 -6.82 -19.39 27.44
CA GLN A 38 -7.61 -18.21 27.15
C GLN A 38 -7.37 -17.75 25.71
N ASP A 39 -8.45 -17.61 24.95
CA ASP A 39 -8.45 -17.30 23.51
C ASP A 39 -8.67 -15.81 23.21
N ARG A 40 -8.90 -14.98 24.23
CA ARG A 40 -9.18 -13.54 24.08
C ARG A 40 -8.66 -12.71 25.24
N CYS A 41 -8.25 -11.46 24.99
CA CYS A 41 -8.04 -10.44 26.01
C CYS A 41 -8.78 -9.16 25.62
N GLY A 42 -9.89 -8.85 26.31
CA GLY A 42 -10.83 -7.84 25.85
C GLY A 42 -11.39 -8.21 24.46
N ASN A 43 -11.22 -7.32 23.48
CA ASN A 43 -11.64 -7.57 22.09
C ASN A 43 -10.57 -8.26 21.22
N LEU A 44 -9.34 -8.44 21.73
CA LEU A 44 -8.26 -9.07 20.98
C LEU A 44 -8.41 -10.59 21.04
N SER A 45 -8.48 -11.24 19.86
CA SER A 45 -8.34 -12.70 19.73
C SER A 45 -6.88 -13.12 19.89
N ILE A 46 -6.62 -14.21 20.61
CA ILE A 46 -5.29 -14.72 20.94
C ILE A 46 -5.16 -16.15 20.38
N PRO A 47 -4.76 -16.27 19.10
CA PRO A 47 -4.49 -17.56 18.49
C PRO A 47 -3.16 -18.15 18.96
N TYR A 48 -3.09 -19.47 19.09
CA TYR A 48 -1.81 -20.18 19.24
C TYR A 48 -0.96 -19.95 17.96
N PRO A 49 0.35 -19.61 18.02
CA PRO A 49 1.31 -19.86 19.11
C PRO A 49 1.34 -18.82 20.24
N PHE A 50 0.54 -17.76 20.17
CA PHE A 50 0.41 -16.79 21.25
C PHE A 50 -0.50 -17.35 22.35
N GLY A 51 -0.26 -16.93 23.60
CA GLY A 51 -1.06 -17.41 24.71
C GLY A 51 -0.95 -16.57 25.97
N VAL A 52 -2.01 -16.63 26.78
CA VAL A 52 -2.08 -16.02 28.11
C VAL A 52 -1.97 -17.12 29.16
N GLY A 53 -1.05 -16.95 30.10
CA GLY A 53 -0.81 -17.92 31.17
C GLY A 53 0.30 -18.93 30.87
N SER A 54 0.63 -19.73 31.88
CA SER A 54 1.68 -20.76 31.81
C SER A 54 1.30 -21.85 30.80
N ASP A 55 2.26 -22.28 29.98
CA ASP A 55 2.11 -23.33 28.97
C ASP A 55 1.04 -23.07 27.89
N CYS A 56 0.61 -21.82 27.72
CA CYS A 56 -0.39 -21.43 26.72
C CYS A 56 0.19 -20.85 25.44
N SER A 57 1.43 -20.38 25.48
CA SER A 57 2.21 -19.96 24.31
C SER A 57 3.16 -21.07 23.85
N LEU A 58 3.63 -20.98 22.61
CA LEU A 58 4.63 -21.90 22.06
C LEU A 58 5.98 -21.81 22.80
N ASP A 59 6.40 -20.59 23.10
CA ASP A 59 7.57 -20.27 23.93
C ASP A 59 7.38 -18.91 24.63
N PRO A 60 8.24 -18.55 25.61
CA PRO A 60 8.09 -17.32 26.40
C PRO A 60 7.97 -16.04 25.57
N SER A 61 8.54 -15.98 24.37
CA SER A 61 8.51 -14.80 23.49
C SER A 61 7.11 -14.51 22.94
N PHE A 62 6.24 -15.52 22.86
CA PHE A 62 4.85 -15.42 22.40
C PHE A 62 3.85 -15.22 23.54
N THR A 63 4.34 -14.96 24.76
CA THR A 63 3.48 -14.79 25.94
C THR A 63 2.80 -13.42 25.93
N ILE A 64 1.47 -13.43 25.98
CA ILE A 64 0.63 -12.24 26.09
C ILE A 64 0.25 -12.02 27.54
N SER A 65 0.55 -10.84 28.06
CA SER A 65 0.06 -10.38 29.36
C SER A 65 -1.25 -9.62 29.16
N CYS A 66 -2.34 -10.12 29.73
CA CYS A 66 -3.63 -9.47 29.70
C CYS A 66 -3.81 -8.59 30.94
N ASN A 67 -3.71 -7.27 30.77
CA ASN A 67 -3.96 -6.32 31.83
C ASN A 67 -5.47 -6.14 32.04
N THR A 68 -5.99 -6.76 33.09
CA THR A 68 -7.41 -6.69 33.49
C THR A 68 -7.74 -5.45 34.32
N PHE A 69 -6.74 -4.64 34.70
CA PHE A 69 -6.97 -3.39 35.45
C PHE A 69 -7.41 -2.22 34.55
N SER A 70 -7.31 -2.36 33.23
CA SER A 70 -7.87 -1.42 32.27
C SER A 70 -9.25 -1.87 31.80
N ASP A 71 -10.15 -0.92 31.52
CA ASP A 71 -11.47 -1.18 30.94
C ASP A 71 -11.57 -0.54 29.53
N PRO A 72 -11.64 -1.35 28.44
CA PRO A 72 -11.56 -2.81 28.42
C PRO A 72 -10.13 -3.33 28.71
N PRO A 73 -9.96 -4.64 29.05
CA PRO A 73 -8.65 -5.26 29.24
C PRO A 73 -7.72 -5.09 28.04
N LYS A 74 -6.43 -4.83 28.30
CA LYS A 74 -5.43 -4.57 27.25
C LYS A 74 -4.35 -5.63 27.24
N ALA A 75 -4.01 -6.13 26.06
CA ALA A 75 -2.98 -7.14 25.86
C ALA A 75 -1.60 -6.49 25.63
N TYR A 76 -0.55 -7.10 26.19
CA TYR A 76 0.84 -6.63 26.10
C TYR A 76 1.83 -7.77 25.82
N LEU A 77 2.84 -7.49 24.99
CA LEU A 77 4.04 -8.32 24.85
C LEU A 77 5.01 -8.00 25.98
N SER A 78 4.76 -8.61 27.13
CA SER A 78 5.43 -8.29 28.40
C SER A 78 6.91 -8.66 28.45
N ASN A 79 7.33 -9.74 27.78
CA ASN A 79 8.70 -10.27 27.87
C ASN A 79 9.74 -9.54 26.99
N ILE A 80 9.30 -8.59 26.15
CA ILE A 80 10.19 -7.92 25.19
C ILE A 80 10.30 -6.43 25.48
N PHE A 81 9.20 -5.68 25.31
CA PHE A 81 9.21 -4.21 25.41
C PHE A 81 7.99 -3.64 26.15
N ASN A 82 7.15 -4.48 26.75
CA ASN A 82 5.87 -4.07 27.35
C ASN A 82 5.01 -3.23 26.39
N ILE A 83 4.96 -3.64 25.12
CA ILE A 83 4.22 -2.94 24.07
C ILE A 83 2.80 -3.51 23.99
N GLN A 84 1.81 -2.62 23.87
CA GLN A 84 0.42 -3.01 23.71
C GLN A 84 0.20 -3.69 22.34
N VAL A 85 -0.38 -4.89 22.35
CA VAL A 85 -0.82 -5.62 21.16
C VAL A 85 -2.27 -5.27 20.87
N ILE A 86 -2.58 -5.01 19.61
CA ILE A 86 -3.94 -4.65 19.17
C ILE A 86 -4.49 -5.58 18.09
N GLU A 87 -3.64 -6.35 17.41
CA GLU A 87 -4.03 -7.40 16.48
C GLU A 87 -2.99 -8.52 16.46
N ILE A 88 -3.46 -9.75 16.34
CA ILE A 88 -2.65 -10.93 16.07
C ILE A 88 -3.22 -11.59 14.82
N ASN A 89 -2.39 -11.68 13.78
CA ASN A 89 -2.68 -12.33 12.51
C ASN A 89 -1.77 -13.56 12.34
N GLU A 90 -2.07 -14.39 11.33
CA GLU A 90 -1.30 -15.59 11.01
C GLU A 90 0.16 -15.31 10.67
N THR A 91 0.45 -14.14 10.08
CA THR A 91 1.81 -13.79 9.61
C THR A 91 2.45 -12.61 10.33
N TYR A 92 1.65 -11.82 11.05
CA TYR A 92 2.10 -10.58 11.70
C TYR A 92 1.31 -10.26 12.97
N ILE A 93 1.81 -9.32 13.76
CA ILE A 93 1.08 -8.68 14.86
C ILE A 93 1.10 -7.17 14.68
N ARG A 94 0.07 -6.48 15.18
CA ARG A 94 0.05 -5.01 15.25
C ARG A 94 0.20 -4.56 16.69
N VAL A 95 1.13 -3.64 16.92
CA VAL A 95 1.49 -3.14 18.25
C VAL A 95 1.48 -1.62 18.29
N ARG A 96 1.19 -1.02 19.45
CA ARG A 96 1.26 0.44 19.64
C ARG A 96 2.63 0.86 20.16
N TYR A 97 3.46 1.40 19.28
CA TYR A 97 4.86 1.71 19.56
C TYR A 97 5.06 3.17 19.99
N PRO A 98 5.44 3.48 21.25
CA PRO A 98 5.42 4.86 21.78
C PRO A 98 6.68 5.69 21.48
N TYR A 99 7.64 5.17 20.71
CA TYR A 99 8.90 5.86 20.48
C TYR A 99 8.87 6.71 19.20
N LEU A 100 9.18 8.00 19.36
CA LEU A 100 9.35 8.98 18.28
C LEU A 100 10.55 9.90 18.53
N ILE A 101 11.01 10.54 17.47
CA ILE A 101 12.02 11.59 17.42
C ILE A 101 11.31 12.95 17.32
N SER A 102 11.85 13.98 17.97
CA SER A 102 11.41 15.37 17.79
C SER A 102 12.59 16.32 17.72
N ALA A 103 12.53 17.31 16.84
CA ALA A 103 13.48 18.41 16.73
C ALA A 103 12.72 19.75 16.86
N CYS A 104 12.88 20.44 18.00
CA CYS A 104 12.09 21.61 18.37
C CYS A 104 12.93 22.89 18.62
N TYR A 105 12.38 24.04 18.25
CA TYR A 105 12.94 25.38 18.39
C TYR A 105 12.16 26.22 19.40
N ASN A 106 12.82 27.23 19.99
CA ASN A 106 12.16 28.12 20.94
C ASN A 106 11.12 29.02 20.23
N LEU A 107 9.90 29.06 20.76
CA LEU A 107 8.81 29.91 20.25
C LEU A 107 9.13 31.41 20.37
N SER A 108 9.97 31.83 21.33
CA SER A 108 10.38 33.23 21.47
C SER A 108 11.27 33.71 20.32
N ASP A 109 12.13 32.83 19.80
CA ASP A 109 13.02 33.11 18.66
C ASP A 109 12.25 33.06 17.34
N TYR A 110 11.23 32.19 17.28
CA TYR A 110 10.27 32.11 16.18
C TYR A 110 9.44 33.41 16.00
N GLN A 111 9.04 34.06 17.09
CA GLN A 111 8.24 35.30 17.04
C GLN A 111 9.07 36.59 16.89
N SER A 112 10.31 36.62 17.40
CA SER A 112 11.16 37.82 17.42
C SER A 112 12.04 38.00 16.18
N GLY A 113 12.17 36.96 15.34
CA GLY A 113 12.88 37.07 14.06
C GLY A 113 14.41 37.12 14.17
N THR A 114 14.97 36.78 15.34
CA THR A 114 16.40 36.57 15.58
C THR A 114 16.87 35.21 15.05
N GLU A 115 18.19 34.98 14.99
CA GLU A 115 18.76 33.65 14.69
C GLU A 115 18.11 32.60 15.62
N LEU A 116 17.61 31.51 15.01
CA LEU A 116 16.93 30.43 15.71
C LEU A 116 17.94 29.70 16.61
N ASN A 117 17.92 29.98 17.92
CA ASN A 117 18.74 29.24 18.86
C ASN A 117 17.98 27.97 19.29
N MET A 118 18.59 26.81 19.02
CA MET A 118 18.05 25.51 19.45
C MET A 118 17.96 25.46 20.97
N THR A 119 16.83 24.99 21.51
CA THR A 119 16.71 24.79 22.97
C THR A 119 17.48 23.55 23.42
N ALA A 120 18.11 23.65 24.60
CA ALA A 120 18.94 22.59 25.17
C ALA A 120 18.17 21.48 25.91
N ASP A 121 16.84 21.48 25.93
CA ASP A 121 16.07 20.61 26.84
C ASP A 121 15.12 19.60 26.16
N SER A 122 15.17 19.41 24.83
CA SER A 122 14.25 18.47 24.12
C SER A 122 14.95 17.46 23.18
N TYR A 123 16.19 17.09 23.48
CA TYR A 123 17.03 16.24 22.64
C TYR A 123 16.53 14.80 22.48
N LYS A 124 15.87 14.49 21.36
CA LYS A 124 16.06 13.21 20.65
C LYS A 124 16.06 13.47 19.14
N HIS A 125 17.23 13.73 18.57
CA HIS A 125 17.46 13.76 17.12
C HIS A 125 17.59 12.36 16.51
N SER A 126 17.59 11.32 17.34
CA SER A 126 17.65 9.94 16.90
C SER A 126 16.80 9.02 17.74
N MET A 127 16.22 8.01 17.11
CA MET A 127 15.57 6.87 17.77
C MET A 127 16.21 5.58 17.30
N ASN A 128 16.17 4.58 18.17
CA ASN A 128 16.51 3.21 17.83
C ASN A 128 15.27 2.33 18.07
N VAL A 129 14.97 1.46 17.13
CA VAL A 129 14.12 0.29 17.32
C VAL A 129 15.06 -0.91 17.32
N ASP A 130 15.07 -1.67 18.40
CA ASP A 130 15.91 -2.85 18.52
C ASP A 130 15.01 -4.03 18.88
N LEU A 131 14.83 -4.95 17.95
CA LEU A 131 14.11 -6.22 18.09
C LEU A 131 15.11 -7.40 18.07
N SER A 132 16.42 -7.12 18.15
CA SER A 132 17.46 -8.13 18.05
C SER A 132 17.33 -9.17 19.16
N GLY A 133 17.50 -10.44 18.81
CA GLY A 133 17.32 -11.55 19.76
C GLY A 133 15.87 -11.92 20.07
N THR A 134 14.90 -11.29 19.41
CA THR A 134 13.47 -11.62 19.53
C THR A 134 12.99 -12.35 18.26
N PRO A 135 11.84 -13.07 18.31
CA PRO A 135 11.26 -13.65 17.10
C PRO A 135 10.56 -12.61 16.20
N TYR A 136 10.64 -11.31 16.51
CA TYR A 136 9.93 -10.26 15.80
C TYR A 136 10.85 -9.43 14.92
N THR A 137 10.35 -9.02 13.76
CA THR A 137 11.02 -8.10 12.84
C THR A 137 10.06 -7.00 12.41
N LEU A 138 10.58 -5.82 12.07
CA LEU A 138 9.76 -4.80 11.40
C LEU A 138 9.32 -5.36 10.04
N SER A 139 8.02 -5.39 9.82
CA SER A 139 7.43 -5.76 8.53
C SER A 139 7.78 -4.73 7.45
N SER A 140 7.89 -5.17 6.20
CA SER A 140 8.01 -4.30 5.02
C SER A 140 6.81 -3.36 4.82
N ARG A 141 5.69 -3.66 5.49
CA ARG A 141 4.52 -2.77 5.57
C ARG A 141 4.72 -1.56 6.48
N ASN A 142 5.79 -1.51 7.28
CA ASN A 142 6.12 -0.31 8.05
C ASN A 142 6.91 0.69 7.23
N GLN A 143 6.75 1.95 7.59
CA GLN A 143 7.52 3.05 7.03
C GLN A 143 8.03 3.97 8.14
N LEU A 144 9.23 4.50 7.93
CA LEU A 144 9.78 5.57 8.73
C LEU A 144 9.18 6.89 8.24
N THR A 145 8.28 7.46 9.03
CA THR A 145 7.55 8.68 8.69
C THR A 145 8.20 9.88 9.36
N ALA A 146 8.36 10.99 8.63
CA ALA A 146 8.71 12.29 9.15
C ALA A 146 7.60 13.29 8.88
N ILE A 147 7.27 14.13 9.86
CA ILE A 147 6.34 15.25 9.71
C ILE A 147 7.10 16.52 10.10
N GLY A 148 7.07 17.51 9.23
CA GLY A 148 7.89 18.71 9.39
C GLY A 148 7.92 19.53 8.11
N CYS A 149 8.72 20.59 8.09
CA CYS A 149 8.89 21.44 6.92
C CYS A 149 10.36 21.79 6.75
N ASP A 150 10.89 21.52 5.55
CA ASP A 150 12.31 21.59 5.26
C ASP A 150 13.10 20.64 6.18
N ASP A 151 12.62 19.41 6.36
CA ASP A 151 13.23 18.41 7.23
C ASP A 151 13.57 17.13 6.46
N VAL A 152 14.63 16.44 6.88
CA VAL A 152 15.04 15.14 6.34
C VAL A 152 15.16 14.14 7.48
N VAL A 153 14.58 12.95 7.30
CA VAL A 153 14.87 11.80 8.16
C VAL A 153 15.79 10.83 7.42
N LEU A 154 16.86 10.39 8.07
CA LEU A 154 17.83 9.44 7.56
C LEU A 154 17.83 8.15 8.40
N GLN A 155 18.14 7.04 7.78
CA GLN A 155 18.37 5.74 8.42
C GLN A 155 19.87 5.42 8.39
N PRO A 156 20.68 5.88 9.35
CA PRO A 156 22.09 5.56 9.39
C PRO A 156 22.31 4.10 9.81
N ASN A 157 23.15 3.39 9.07
CA ASN A 157 23.65 2.06 9.41
C ASN A 157 25.19 2.08 9.42
N GLY A 158 25.78 2.19 10.60
CA GLY A 158 27.23 2.34 10.75
C GLY A 158 27.77 3.60 10.06
N SER A 159 28.56 3.42 9.00
CA SER A 159 29.21 4.50 8.24
C SER A 159 28.44 4.97 7.00
N TYR A 160 27.27 4.40 6.70
CA TYR A 160 26.45 4.76 5.54
C TYR A 160 24.99 5.04 5.92
N VAL A 161 24.22 5.56 4.98
CA VAL A 161 22.78 5.83 5.14
C VAL A 161 22.03 4.81 4.29
N SER A 162 21.23 3.95 4.93
CA SER A 162 20.47 2.88 4.26
C SER A 162 19.16 3.36 3.66
N GLY A 163 18.73 4.59 3.94
CA GLY A 163 17.50 5.16 3.42
C GLY A 163 17.13 6.47 4.10
N GLY A 164 16.06 7.11 3.66
CA GLY A 164 15.57 8.35 4.22
C GLY A 164 14.51 9.01 3.34
N CYS A 165 13.93 10.09 3.83
CA CYS A 165 12.99 10.90 3.07
C CYS A 165 13.07 12.38 3.51
N SER A 166 12.53 13.28 2.68
CA SER A 166 12.46 14.71 2.97
C SER A 166 11.02 15.22 3.01
N ALA A 167 10.65 15.95 4.05
CA ALA A 167 9.37 16.64 4.18
C ALA A 167 9.53 18.12 3.79
N VAL A 168 8.82 18.56 2.75
CA VAL A 168 8.93 19.92 2.18
C VAL A 168 7.53 20.54 2.12
N CYS A 169 7.40 21.86 2.30
CA CYS A 169 6.11 22.55 2.18
C CYS A 169 6.18 23.79 1.28
N THR A 170 5.00 24.26 0.87
CA THR A 170 4.81 25.51 0.12
C THR A 170 4.91 26.75 1.03
N ASP A 171 5.17 27.92 0.43
CA ASP A 171 5.43 29.19 1.12
C ASP A 171 4.30 29.68 2.04
N LYS A 172 4.64 30.47 3.07
CA LYS A 172 3.74 30.98 4.12
C LYS A 172 2.51 31.76 3.65
N ASN A 173 2.52 32.31 2.43
CA ASN A 173 1.46 33.19 1.92
C ASN A 173 0.37 32.48 1.13
N ASP A 174 0.57 31.21 0.79
CA ASP A 174 -0.47 30.39 0.20
C ASP A 174 -1.01 29.45 1.26
N THR A 175 -2.30 29.16 1.21
CA THR A 175 -3.07 28.40 2.21
C THR A 175 -2.62 26.94 2.44
N GLY A 176 -1.47 26.51 1.93
CA GLY A 176 -0.98 25.13 1.90
C GLY A 176 -0.05 24.77 3.06
N GLY A 177 -0.55 24.76 4.30
CA GLY A 177 0.14 24.13 5.43
C GLY A 177 0.47 22.65 5.18
N VAL A 178 0.92 21.93 6.22
CA VAL A 178 1.01 20.46 6.13
C VAL A 178 -0.37 19.96 5.70
N ARG A 179 -0.49 19.14 4.66
CA ARG A 179 -1.85 18.84 4.11
C ARG A 179 -2.07 17.37 3.81
N TYR A 180 -1.00 16.63 3.58
CA TYR A 180 -1.10 15.26 3.15
C TYR A 180 0.20 14.54 3.43
N CYS A 181 0.12 13.39 4.11
CA CYS A 181 1.19 12.40 4.06
C CYS A 181 0.69 11.26 3.19
N PRO A 182 1.32 11.02 2.05
CA PRO A 182 0.92 9.95 1.18
C PRO A 182 1.14 8.61 1.86
N TYR A 183 0.38 7.59 1.45
CA TYR A 183 0.47 6.26 2.05
C TYR A 183 1.78 5.53 1.72
N ASN A 184 2.55 5.99 0.74
CA ASN A 184 3.75 5.32 0.24
C ASN A 184 5.03 6.11 0.56
N ALA A 185 6.07 5.38 1.02
CA ALA A 185 7.42 5.81 1.38
C ALA A 185 8.27 6.42 0.26
N THR A 186 7.69 6.63 -0.92
CA THR A 186 8.36 7.25 -2.06
C THR A 186 7.68 8.52 -2.54
N SER A 187 6.55 8.89 -1.96
CA SER A 187 5.83 10.13 -2.30
C SER A 187 6.14 11.25 -1.31
N LEU A 188 6.35 12.45 -1.84
CA LEU A 188 6.49 13.66 -1.04
C LEU A 188 5.11 14.14 -0.61
N GLY A 189 4.88 14.19 0.71
CA GLY A 189 3.75 14.90 1.29
C GLY A 189 4.09 16.37 1.50
N ASN A 190 3.10 17.25 1.38
CA ASN A 190 3.25 18.62 1.84
C ASN A 190 3.38 18.60 3.36
N GLY A 191 4.60 18.79 3.84
CA GLY A 191 5.03 18.74 5.23
C GLY A 191 5.08 17.34 5.87
N CYS A 192 5.12 16.28 5.06
CA CYS A 192 5.34 14.92 5.54
C CYS A 192 6.11 14.10 4.51
N CYS A 193 6.86 13.10 4.96
CA CYS A 193 7.46 12.11 4.08
C CYS A 193 7.50 10.77 4.79
N GLN A 194 7.59 9.71 4.01
CA GLN A 194 7.81 8.37 4.54
C GLN A 194 9.02 7.74 3.83
N ALA A 195 9.71 6.80 4.47
CA ALA A 195 10.85 6.08 3.93
C ALA A 195 10.70 4.58 4.21
N TYR A 196 11.14 3.75 3.27
CA TYR A 196 11.00 2.30 3.36
C TYR A 196 11.82 1.72 4.52
N ILE A 197 11.29 0.66 5.12
CA ILE A 197 12.01 -0.17 6.07
C ILE A 197 12.11 -1.56 5.45
N SER A 198 13.33 -2.06 5.28
CA SER A 198 13.56 -3.37 4.68
C SER A 198 12.87 -4.48 5.48
N SER A 199 12.32 -5.48 4.78
CA SER A 199 11.74 -6.65 5.43
C SER A 199 12.78 -7.34 6.32
N GLY A 200 12.36 -7.88 7.46
CA GLY A 200 13.25 -8.58 8.38
C GLY A 200 14.14 -7.66 9.23
N THR A 201 13.95 -6.34 9.18
CA THR A 201 14.74 -5.39 9.97
C THR A 201 14.54 -5.64 11.47
N THR A 202 15.61 -6.06 12.14
CA THR A 202 15.65 -6.22 13.61
C THR A 202 16.16 -4.97 14.31
N PHE A 203 17.02 -4.19 13.66
CA PHE A 203 17.56 -2.95 14.22
C PHE A 203 17.37 -1.79 13.23
N LEU A 204 16.68 -0.74 13.66
CA LEU A 204 16.50 0.49 12.89
C LEU A 204 16.98 1.68 13.71
N ARG A 205 17.93 2.43 13.17
CA ARG A 205 18.28 3.76 13.67
C ARG A 205 17.72 4.80 12.72
N ALA A 206 17.07 5.82 13.27
CA ALA A 206 16.63 6.99 12.50
C ALA A 206 17.25 8.26 13.06
N GLN A 207 17.51 9.24 12.20
CA GLN A 207 18.03 10.56 12.53
C GLN A 207 17.23 11.64 11.81
N LEU A 208 16.73 12.64 12.55
CA LEU A 208 16.01 13.79 11.97
C LEU A 208 16.95 14.98 11.87
N ILE A 209 16.98 15.60 10.69
CA ILE A 209 17.86 16.70 10.30
C ILE A 209 17.00 17.85 9.78
N ASP A 210 17.20 19.04 10.32
CA ASP A 210 16.59 20.26 9.82
C ASP A 210 17.40 20.87 8.66
N LEU A 211 16.72 21.27 7.59
CA LEU A 211 17.29 22.01 6.45
C LEU A 211 16.95 23.50 6.48
N SER A 212 16.07 23.95 7.39
CA SER A 212 15.71 25.35 7.50
C SER A 212 16.94 26.24 7.78
N GLY A 213 16.98 27.44 7.19
CA GLY A 213 18.16 28.34 7.26
C GLY A 213 19.24 28.11 6.19
N LYS A 214 19.25 26.99 5.44
CA LYS A 214 20.15 26.79 4.28
C LYS A 214 19.62 27.36 2.97
N PHE A 215 18.30 27.60 2.86
CA PHE A 215 17.61 28.03 1.64
C PHE A 215 16.89 29.40 1.77
N VAL A 216 17.39 30.30 2.63
CA VAL A 216 16.90 31.70 2.74
C VAL A 216 15.45 31.83 3.27
N ARG A 217 14.81 30.75 3.76
CA ARG A 217 13.48 30.76 4.39
C ARG A 217 13.52 30.35 5.85
N ARG A 218 12.62 30.94 6.65
CA ARG A 218 12.41 30.61 8.08
C ARG A 218 11.56 29.36 8.21
N LYS A 219 11.89 28.47 9.17
CA LYS A 219 11.12 27.27 9.47
C LYS A 219 9.64 27.56 9.64
N LEU A 220 8.78 26.69 9.10
CA LEU A 220 7.33 26.88 9.10
C LEU A 220 6.69 26.51 10.46
N PHE A 221 7.23 25.49 11.14
CA PHE A 221 6.76 25.00 12.43
C PHE A 221 7.90 24.92 13.45
N PRO A 222 7.63 25.11 14.75
CA PRO A 222 8.65 25.07 15.80
C PRO A 222 9.18 23.67 16.04
N CYS A 223 8.43 22.61 15.71
CA CYS A 223 8.84 21.23 15.92
C CYS A 223 8.65 20.39 14.66
N SER A 224 9.58 19.46 14.47
CA SER A 224 9.52 18.40 13.46
C SER A 224 9.63 17.05 14.15
N TYR A 225 9.03 16.02 13.57
CA TYR A 225 8.87 14.72 14.22
C TYR A 225 9.19 13.58 13.26
N ALA A 226 9.68 12.44 13.79
CA ALA A 226 9.81 11.22 13.02
C ALA A 226 9.52 9.96 13.85
N PHE A 227 8.88 8.95 13.25
CA PHE A 227 8.44 7.73 13.92
C PHE A 227 8.21 6.60 12.92
N VAL A 228 8.12 5.36 13.41
CA VAL A 228 7.77 4.18 12.59
C VAL A 228 6.27 3.93 12.70
N MET A 229 5.61 3.69 11.57
CA MET A 229 4.21 3.29 11.53
C MET A 229 3.92 2.32 10.38
N GLU A 230 2.91 1.48 10.52
CA GLU A 230 2.36 0.66 9.44
C GLU A 230 1.68 1.55 8.37
N MET A 231 1.93 1.22 7.10
CA MET A 231 1.27 1.81 5.95
C MET A 231 -0.24 1.55 5.99
N ARG A 232 -1.04 2.58 5.74
CA ARG A 232 -2.50 2.54 5.83
C ARG A 232 -3.12 2.01 4.53
N ASP A 233 -4.09 1.09 4.63
CA ASP A 233 -5.08 0.85 3.58
C ASP A 233 -6.28 1.81 3.78
N SER A 234 -6.79 2.39 2.69
CA SER A 234 -7.75 3.52 2.67
C SER A 234 -9.02 3.37 3.55
N ASN A 235 -9.39 2.14 3.92
CA ASN A 235 -10.61 1.81 4.68
C ASN A 235 -10.40 1.52 6.17
N GLU A 236 -9.18 1.47 6.70
CA GLU A 236 -8.97 1.16 8.11
C GLU A 236 -9.02 2.43 9.01
N THR A 237 -9.93 2.44 9.99
CA THR A 237 -10.20 3.55 10.93
C THR A 237 -9.66 3.30 12.35
N VAL A 238 -8.96 2.18 12.57
CA VAL A 238 -8.38 1.81 13.88
C VAL A 238 -7.15 2.68 14.24
N PHE A 239 -6.58 3.35 13.24
CA PHE A 239 -5.30 4.06 13.29
C PHE A 239 -5.50 5.53 13.66
N SER A 240 -5.09 5.94 14.86
CA SER A 240 -5.12 7.36 15.25
C SER A 240 -3.85 7.77 15.98
N TYR A 241 -2.89 8.40 15.26
CA TYR A 241 -2.16 9.66 15.55
C TYR A 241 -0.97 9.87 14.57
N PRO A 242 -0.63 11.08 14.04
CA PRO A 242 -1.41 12.30 13.79
C PRO A 242 -1.38 12.74 12.30
N LEU A 243 -1.86 11.97 11.32
CA LEU A 243 -2.11 12.53 9.98
C LEU A 243 -3.34 13.47 9.95
N TYR A 244 -4.24 13.33 10.92
CA TYR A 244 -5.40 14.23 11.09
C TYR A 244 -4.99 15.68 11.41
N TYR A 245 -3.80 15.89 11.97
CA TYR A 245 -3.31 17.21 12.37
C TYR A 245 -2.56 17.95 11.26
N LEU A 246 -2.34 17.30 10.11
CA LEU A 246 -1.85 18.01 8.93
C LEU A 246 -2.84 19.14 8.60
N ASP A 247 -4.14 18.86 8.59
CA ASP A 247 -5.17 19.87 8.31
C ASP A 247 -5.35 20.97 9.39
N ASN A 248 -4.66 20.89 10.54
CA ASN A 248 -4.77 21.87 11.62
C ASN A 248 -3.39 22.40 12.08
N SER A 249 -2.94 23.48 11.45
CA SER A 249 -1.68 24.18 11.76
C SER A 249 -1.54 24.62 13.22
N SER A 250 -2.65 24.84 13.94
CA SER A 250 -2.67 25.23 15.36
C SER A 250 -2.19 24.13 16.30
N ALA A 251 -2.39 22.86 15.93
CA ALA A 251 -1.98 21.72 16.74
C ALA A 251 -0.47 21.41 16.61
N LEU A 252 0.10 21.66 15.43
CA LEU A 252 1.55 21.62 15.18
C LEU A 252 2.32 22.65 16.02
N LEU A 253 1.65 23.73 16.45
CA LEU A 253 2.24 24.82 17.24
C LEU A 253 2.13 24.61 18.75
N ASN A 254 1.11 23.89 19.24
CA ASN A 254 0.74 23.88 20.66
C ASN A 254 0.77 22.49 21.32
N ASP A 255 0.72 21.40 20.54
CA ASP A 255 0.68 20.06 21.11
C ASP A 255 2.10 19.54 21.36
N ASN A 256 2.35 19.04 22.58
CA ASN A 256 3.53 18.23 22.87
C ASN A 256 3.29 16.81 22.35
N TRP A 257 3.70 16.52 21.10
CA TRP A 257 3.49 15.21 20.47
C TRP A 257 4.22 14.08 21.19
N ALA A 258 5.24 14.38 22.00
CA ALA A 258 5.91 13.39 22.83
C ALA A 258 5.09 12.97 24.07
N SER A 259 3.96 13.63 24.35
CA SER A 259 3.13 13.40 25.54
C SER A 259 1.86 12.57 25.33
N THR A 260 1.58 12.10 24.10
CA THR A 260 0.21 11.71 23.72
C THR A 260 -0.20 10.26 24.02
N THR A 261 -1.48 10.15 24.37
CA THR A 261 -2.26 8.99 24.78
C THR A 261 -2.57 7.95 23.67
N ARG A 262 -1.99 8.08 22.47
CA ARG A 262 -2.21 7.20 21.31
C ARG A 262 -0.94 7.02 20.45
N PRO A 263 -0.11 6.01 20.73
CA PRO A 263 1.10 5.70 19.95
C PRO A 263 0.81 5.26 18.50
N PRO A 264 1.73 5.46 17.54
CA PRO A 264 1.63 4.87 16.20
C PRO A 264 1.54 3.35 16.27
N VAL A 265 0.82 2.78 15.30
CA VAL A 265 0.72 1.32 15.15
C VAL A 265 1.86 0.85 14.27
N VAL A 266 2.58 -0.17 14.72
CA VAL A 266 3.68 -0.82 14.01
C VAL A 266 3.30 -2.28 13.79
N ARG A 267 3.55 -2.77 12.58
CA ARG A 267 3.34 -4.18 12.22
C ARG A 267 4.62 -4.97 12.40
N LEU A 268 4.63 -5.96 13.27
CA LEU A 268 5.78 -6.84 13.46
C LEU A 268 5.48 -8.18 12.80
N ASP A 269 6.32 -8.57 11.85
CA ASP A 269 6.33 -9.96 11.37
C ASP A 269 7.00 -10.82 12.46
N TRP A 270 6.61 -12.08 12.57
CA TRP A 270 7.08 -12.98 13.62
C TRP A 270 7.53 -14.33 13.08
N LYS A 271 8.44 -15.02 13.77
CA LYS A 271 9.00 -16.30 13.30
C LYS A 271 9.12 -17.34 14.39
N ILE A 272 9.09 -18.61 14.02
CA ILE A 272 9.34 -19.73 14.92
C ILE A 272 10.76 -20.23 14.73
N GLY A 273 11.47 -20.34 15.85
CA GLY A 273 12.82 -20.89 15.91
C GLY A 273 13.85 -20.06 15.16
N ALA A 274 15.09 -20.53 15.22
CA ALA A 274 16.20 -20.02 14.42
C ALA A 274 16.53 -20.96 13.24
N GLU A 275 15.78 -22.05 13.08
CA GLU A 275 16.02 -23.07 12.06
C GLU A 275 15.14 -22.79 10.84
N ASN A 276 15.64 -23.10 9.64
CA ASN A 276 14.81 -23.08 8.44
C ASN A 276 13.88 -24.31 8.38
N CYS A 277 12.91 -24.32 7.46
CA CYS A 277 11.96 -25.42 7.33
C CYS A 277 12.60 -26.81 7.15
N SER A 278 13.73 -26.89 6.46
CA SER A 278 14.43 -28.16 6.21
C SER A 278 15.03 -28.72 7.50
N GLN A 279 15.64 -27.85 8.32
CA GLN A 279 16.21 -28.20 9.62
C GLN A 279 15.12 -28.51 10.64
N ALA A 280 14.09 -27.67 10.73
CA ALA A 280 13.01 -27.82 11.71
C ALA A 280 12.25 -29.14 11.56
N LYS A 281 12.08 -29.64 10.32
CA LYS A 281 11.44 -30.94 10.05
C LYS A 281 12.26 -32.15 10.54
N LEU A 282 13.56 -31.98 10.80
CA LEU A 282 14.42 -33.06 11.30
C LEU A 282 14.15 -33.38 12.78
N ASN A 283 13.54 -32.46 13.54
CA ASN A 283 13.20 -32.65 14.94
C ASN A 283 11.68 -32.55 15.16
N PRO A 284 10.93 -33.67 15.06
CA PRO A 284 9.47 -33.67 15.21
C PRO A 284 8.96 -33.18 16.58
N ASN A 285 9.81 -33.22 17.60
CA ASN A 285 9.43 -32.79 18.95
C ASN A 285 9.30 -31.27 19.03
N THR A 286 10.19 -30.53 18.36
CA THR A 286 10.23 -29.07 18.34
C THR A 286 9.53 -28.45 17.14
N TYR A 287 9.25 -29.25 16.10
CA TYR A 287 8.53 -28.79 14.91
C TYR A 287 7.11 -28.29 15.25
N ALA A 288 6.79 -27.09 14.76
CA ALA A 288 5.61 -26.34 15.20
C ALA A 288 4.36 -26.52 14.34
N CYS A 289 4.48 -27.00 13.10
CA CYS A 289 3.33 -27.23 12.23
C CYS A 289 2.71 -28.58 12.57
N ARG A 290 1.57 -28.59 13.26
CA ARG A 290 0.99 -29.79 13.88
C ARG A 290 -0.13 -30.42 13.07
N ASP A 291 -0.77 -29.68 12.16
CA ASP A 291 -1.88 -30.19 11.36
C ASP A 291 -1.42 -30.98 10.13
N GLU A 292 -2.16 -32.03 9.74
CA GLU A 292 -1.86 -32.81 8.51
C GLU A 292 -2.05 -31.99 7.22
N LYS A 293 -2.88 -30.95 7.26
CA LYS A 293 -3.11 -29.98 6.18
C LYS A 293 -2.34 -28.68 6.43
N SER A 294 -1.32 -28.70 7.29
CA SER A 294 -0.37 -27.59 7.47
C SER A 294 0.93 -27.84 6.70
N VAL A 295 1.56 -26.73 6.29
CA VAL A 295 2.86 -26.71 5.61
C VAL A 295 3.77 -25.69 6.27
N CYS A 296 5.06 -26.01 6.36
CA CYS A 296 6.10 -25.07 6.79
C CYS A 296 6.39 -24.09 5.67
N VAL A 297 6.41 -22.80 6.00
CA VAL A 297 6.69 -21.69 5.10
C VAL A 297 7.93 -20.95 5.62
N GLY A 298 8.96 -20.86 4.77
CA GLY A 298 10.14 -20.02 5.05
C GLY A 298 9.81 -18.54 4.83
N LEU A 299 10.46 -17.65 5.59
CA LEU A 299 10.16 -16.22 5.58
C LEU A 299 10.95 -15.43 4.53
N SER A 300 12.25 -15.75 4.35
CA SER A 300 13.11 -15.32 3.24
C SER A 300 14.48 -16.01 3.35
N ASP A 301 15.34 -15.93 2.32
CA ASP A 301 16.71 -16.46 2.39
C ASP A 301 17.60 -15.72 3.41
N LEU A 302 17.18 -14.52 3.83
CA LEU A 302 17.95 -13.61 4.69
C LEU A 302 17.53 -13.67 6.16
N VAL A 303 16.37 -14.28 6.46
CA VAL A 303 15.81 -14.39 7.81
C VAL A 303 15.60 -15.86 8.15
N GLU A 304 16.48 -16.39 9.00
CA GLU A 304 16.34 -17.74 9.53
C GLU A 304 15.09 -17.86 10.42
N GLY A 305 14.39 -19.00 10.36
CA GLY A 305 13.11 -19.24 11.04
C GLY A 305 12.01 -19.67 10.06
N TYR A 306 10.85 -20.04 10.58
CA TYR A 306 9.69 -20.43 9.76
C TYR A 306 8.34 -20.08 10.39
N GLN A 307 7.29 -20.12 9.57
CA GLN A 307 5.89 -20.10 9.98
C GLN A 307 5.18 -21.35 9.45
N CYS A 308 3.95 -21.58 9.89
CA CYS A 308 3.07 -22.63 9.38
C CYS A 308 1.86 -22.00 8.69
N SER A 309 1.45 -22.56 7.56
CA SER A 309 0.25 -22.18 6.81
C SER A 309 -0.61 -23.40 6.54
N CYS A 310 -1.93 -23.24 6.41
CA CYS A 310 -2.76 -24.28 5.81
C CYS A 310 -2.42 -24.44 4.32
N VAL A 311 -2.60 -25.64 3.76
CA VAL A 311 -2.44 -25.89 2.32
C VAL A 311 -3.54 -25.20 1.51
N PRO A 312 -3.30 -24.89 0.22
CA PRO A 312 -4.28 -24.21 -0.62
C PRO A 312 -5.66 -24.89 -0.61
N GLY A 313 -6.70 -24.07 -0.50
CA GLY A 313 -8.07 -24.55 -0.38
C GLY A 313 -8.45 -24.99 1.04
N TYR A 314 -7.62 -24.70 2.07
CA TYR A 314 -7.93 -24.86 3.49
C TYR A 314 -7.61 -23.58 4.30
N GLU A 315 -8.40 -23.25 5.34
CA GLU A 315 -8.25 -22.13 6.28
C GLU A 315 -8.32 -22.59 7.75
N GLY A 316 -7.67 -21.86 8.69
CA GLY A 316 -7.72 -22.13 10.13
C GLY A 316 -6.33 -22.10 10.81
N ASN A 317 -6.15 -22.72 11.98
CA ASN A 317 -4.89 -22.63 12.75
C ASN A 317 -3.92 -23.80 12.49
N PRO A 318 -2.87 -23.66 11.67
CA PRO A 318 -1.96 -24.75 11.29
C PRO A 318 -1.05 -25.26 12.43
N TYR A 319 -0.98 -24.55 13.55
CA TYR A 319 -0.17 -24.91 14.72
C TYR A 319 -0.90 -25.87 15.68
N LEU A 320 -2.18 -26.13 15.43
CA LEU A 320 -3.01 -27.02 16.22
C LEU A 320 -3.38 -28.27 15.41
N THR A 321 -3.55 -29.40 16.09
CA THR A 321 -4.07 -30.62 15.46
C THR A 321 -5.55 -30.45 15.08
N ARG A 322 -5.90 -30.69 13.81
CA ARG A 322 -7.22 -30.46 13.17
C ARG A 322 -7.58 -28.97 13.00
N GLY A 323 -6.59 -28.17 12.64
CA GLY A 323 -6.68 -26.72 12.50
C GLY A 323 -7.25 -26.20 11.18
N CYS A 324 -7.05 -26.88 10.05
CA CYS A 324 -7.30 -26.38 8.69
C CYS A 324 -8.58 -26.98 8.02
N ARG A 325 -9.41 -26.19 7.27
CA ARG A 325 -10.75 -26.55 6.67
C ARG A 325 -11.06 -25.90 5.28
N ALA A 326 -11.91 -26.45 4.37
CA ALA A 326 -11.97 -26.06 2.92
C ALA A 326 -12.92 -24.91 2.41
N ILE A 327 -12.64 -24.30 1.20
CA ILE A 327 -13.26 -23.03 0.60
C ILE A 327 -13.87 -23.20 -0.86
N SER A 328 -14.88 -22.41 -1.37
CA SER A 328 -15.51 -22.49 -2.76
C SER A 328 -15.99 -21.15 -3.47
N PHE A 329 -15.96 -20.97 -4.84
CA PHE A 329 -16.51 -19.77 -5.64
C PHE A 329 -16.81 -19.90 -7.21
N SER A 330 -17.74 -19.08 -7.85
CA SER A 330 -17.86 -18.72 -9.34
C SER A 330 -19.07 -17.79 -9.84
N SER A 331 -18.92 -16.82 -10.80
CA SER A 331 -19.97 -16.27 -11.79
C SER A 331 -19.49 -15.34 -12.99
N THR A 332 -20.34 -15.05 -14.01
CA THR A 332 -20.11 -14.44 -15.39
C THR A 332 -19.92 -12.90 -15.52
N ILE A 333 -19.21 -12.38 -16.57
CA ILE A 333 -18.64 -11.00 -16.61
C ILE A 333 -19.07 -9.98 -17.72
N ALA A 334 -19.65 -10.36 -18.87
CA ALA A 334 -19.92 -9.45 -20.01
C ALA A 334 -21.42 -9.24 -20.36
N LYS A 335 -21.74 -8.19 -21.15
CA LYS A 335 -23.12 -7.89 -21.59
C LYS A 335 -23.63 -8.96 -22.55
N PHE A 336 -24.90 -9.36 -22.39
CA PHE A 336 -25.51 -10.38 -23.24
C PHE A 336 -25.45 -10.01 -24.74
N GLY A 337 -24.98 -10.95 -25.57
CA GLY A 337 -24.80 -10.76 -27.01
C GLY A 337 -23.52 -10.03 -27.41
N CYS A 338 -22.65 -9.69 -26.46
CA CYS A 338 -21.36 -9.06 -26.71
C CYS A 338 -20.21 -10.03 -26.45
N PRO A 339 -19.09 -9.91 -27.19
CA PRO A 339 -17.89 -10.67 -26.90
C PRO A 339 -17.40 -10.38 -25.49
N ASP A 340 -17.13 -11.43 -24.73
CA ASP A 340 -16.55 -11.38 -23.39
C ASP A 340 -15.02 -11.54 -23.42
N GLN A 341 -14.43 -11.72 -24.61
CA GLN A 341 -12.99 -11.85 -24.80
C GLN A 341 -12.52 -11.24 -26.13
N CYS A 342 -11.27 -10.77 -26.16
CA CYS A 342 -10.50 -10.45 -27.36
C CYS A 342 -9.09 -11.04 -27.23
N GLY A 343 -8.79 -12.08 -28.03
CA GLY A 343 -7.56 -12.83 -27.84
C GLY A 343 -7.55 -13.51 -26.47
N LYS A 344 -6.60 -13.14 -25.61
CA LYS A 344 -6.50 -13.64 -24.22
C LYS A 344 -7.14 -12.71 -23.19
N LEU A 345 -7.54 -11.50 -23.59
CA LEU A 345 -8.09 -10.50 -22.69
C LEU A 345 -9.58 -10.77 -22.44
N SER A 346 -9.99 -10.90 -21.17
CA SER A 346 -11.40 -10.90 -20.77
C SER A 346 -11.95 -9.47 -20.71
N ILE A 347 -13.18 -9.29 -21.21
CA ILE A 347 -13.81 -7.99 -21.40
C ILE A 347 -15.08 -7.93 -20.53
N PRO A 348 -14.97 -7.45 -19.28
CA PRO A 348 -16.13 -7.21 -18.44
C PRO A 348 -16.88 -5.94 -18.87
N PHE A 349 -18.21 -5.92 -18.73
CA PHE A 349 -18.98 -4.69 -18.84
C PHE A 349 -18.60 -3.75 -17.67
N PRO A 350 -18.37 -2.42 -17.85
CA PRO A 350 -18.88 -1.53 -18.89
C PRO A 350 -18.09 -1.45 -20.19
N PHE A 351 -16.98 -2.18 -20.31
CA PHE A 351 -16.21 -2.26 -21.54
C PHE A 351 -16.87 -3.20 -22.55
N GLY A 352 -16.62 -2.97 -23.84
CA GLY A 352 -17.16 -3.85 -24.87
C GLY A 352 -16.65 -3.57 -26.27
N VAL A 353 -16.76 -4.61 -27.10
CA VAL A 353 -16.39 -4.59 -28.52
C VAL A 353 -17.65 -4.52 -29.37
N GLY A 354 -17.72 -3.53 -30.25
CA GLY A 354 -18.84 -3.36 -31.16
C GLY A 354 -19.98 -2.50 -30.61
N ARG A 355 -20.93 -2.18 -31.48
CA ARG A 355 -22.04 -1.26 -31.17
C ARG A 355 -22.91 -1.81 -30.05
N ASN A 356 -23.28 -0.95 -29.10
CA ASN A 356 -24.13 -1.26 -27.94
C ASN A 356 -23.52 -2.25 -26.93
N CYS A 357 -22.22 -2.54 -27.01
CA CYS A 357 -21.55 -3.48 -26.09
C CYS A 357 -20.80 -2.82 -24.94
N TYR A 358 -20.61 -1.52 -24.98
CA TYR A 358 -20.00 -0.71 -23.93
C TYR A 358 -21.01 0.29 -23.35
N LEU A 359 -20.72 0.83 -22.17
CA LEU A 359 -21.61 1.77 -21.47
C LEU A 359 -21.65 3.16 -22.14
N GLU A 360 -20.48 3.70 -22.47
CA GLU A 360 -20.30 4.98 -23.18
C GLU A 360 -19.01 4.96 -24.03
N PRO A 361 -18.82 5.87 -25.00
CA PRO A 361 -17.71 5.79 -25.97
C PRO A 361 -16.30 5.67 -25.36
N SER A 362 -16.09 6.20 -24.16
CA SER A 362 -14.82 6.08 -23.43
C SER A 362 -14.45 4.63 -23.07
N PHE A 363 -15.40 3.70 -23.05
CA PHE A 363 -15.22 2.28 -22.74
C PHE A 363 -15.23 1.38 -23.98
N GLU A 364 -15.18 1.96 -25.18
CA GLU A 364 -15.10 1.19 -26.41
C GLU A 364 -13.72 0.52 -26.56
N ILE A 365 -13.74 -0.80 -26.81
CA ILE A 365 -12.56 -1.60 -27.14
C ILE A 365 -12.58 -1.95 -28.62
N ILE A 366 -11.45 -1.73 -29.30
CA ILE A 366 -11.20 -2.23 -30.64
C ILE A 366 -10.47 -3.56 -30.53
N CYS A 367 -11.08 -4.64 -31.00
CA CYS A 367 -10.39 -5.92 -31.13
C CYS A 367 -9.76 -6.03 -32.53
N ASN A 368 -8.43 -5.89 -32.60
CA ASN A 368 -7.67 -5.99 -33.84
C ASN A 368 -7.38 -7.46 -34.18
N THR A 369 -8.19 -8.00 -35.08
CA THR A 369 -8.10 -9.39 -35.56
C THR A 369 -7.03 -9.62 -36.61
N SER A 370 -6.33 -8.57 -37.07
CA SER A 370 -5.20 -8.69 -38.01
C SER A 370 -3.92 -9.23 -37.34
N THR A 371 -3.91 -9.34 -36.02
CA THR A 371 -2.81 -9.90 -35.22
C THR A 371 -3.18 -11.30 -34.73
N ASN A 372 -2.19 -12.17 -34.52
CA ASN A 372 -2.41 -13.52 -34.00
C ASN A 372 -1.58 -13.77 -32.73
N PRO A 373 -2.20 -13.85 -31.53
CA PRO A 373 -3.63 -13.71 -31.27
C PRO A 373 -4.13 -12.26 -31.46
N PRO A 374 -5.46 -12.04 -31.63
CA PRO A 374 -6.04 -10.70 -31.69
C PRO A 374 -5.68 -9.83 -30.48
N LYS A 375 -5.38 -8.55 -30.73
CA LYS A 375 -5.01 -7.57 -29.70
C LYS A 375 -6.12 -6.56 -29.45
N ALA A 376 -6.38 -6.24 -28.18
CA ALA A 376 -7.37 -5.27 -27.78
C ALA A 376 -6.75 -3.87 -27.64
N TYR A 377 -7.43 -2.84 -28.11
CA TYR A 377 -7.00 -1.44 -28.00
C TYR A 377 -8.12 -0.60 -27.36
N LEU A 378 -7.74 0.26 -26.44
CA LEU A 378 -8.64 1.22 -25.83
C LEU A 378 -8.84 2.40 -26.78
N ARG A 379 -10.06 2.55 -27.32
CA ARG A 379 -10.36 3.51 -28.40
C ARG A 379 -9.92 4.94 -28.07
N VAL A 380 -10.19 5.39 -26.84
CA VAL A 380 -9.99 6.80 -26.47
C VAL A 380 -8.51 7.20 -26.36
N LEU A 381 -7.63 6.24 -26.06
CA LEU A 381 -6.18 6.48 -25.95
C LEU A 381 -5.40 5.99 -27.17
N ASP A 382 -6.01 5.15 -28.02
CA ASP A 382 -5.36 4.42 -29.10
C ASP A 382 -4.14 3.62 -28.61
N LYS A 383 -4.31 2.94 -27.46
CA LYS A 383 -3.28 2.12 -26.81
C LYS A 383 -3.73 0.69 -26.61
N GLU A 384 -2.79 -0.23 -26.72
CA GLU A 384 -3.03 -1.66 -26.49
C GLU A 384 -3.38 -1.88 -25.01
N ILE A 385 -4.43 -2.66 -24.77
CA ILE A 385 -4.84 -3.08 -23.42
C ILE A 385 -4.09 -4.37 -23.10
N VAL A 386 -3.30 -4.32 -22.04
CA VAL A 386 -2.51 -5.45 -21.53
C VAL A 386 -3.32 -6.26 -20.52
N GLU A 387 -4.01 -5.57 -19.62
CA GLU A 387 -4.87 -6.17 -18.60
C GLU A 387 -6.13 -5.33 -18.43
N LEU A 388 -7.26 -5.98 -18.13
CA LEU A 388 -8.54 -5.33 -17.90
C LEU A 388 -9.31 -6.06 -16.81
N ASN A 389 -9.78 -5.33 -15.81
CA ASN A 389 -10.71 -5.85 -14.81
C ASN A 389 -11.78 -4.79 -14.46
N SER A 390 -12.60 -5.08 -13.45
CA SER A 390 -13.74 -4.23 -13.06
C SER A 390 -13.38 -2.90 -12.39
N SER A 391 -12.10 -2.62 -12.11
CA SER A 391 -11.66 -1.39 -11.45
C SER A 391 -10.45 -0.71 -12.10
N ARG A 392 -9.66 -1.44 -12.90
CA ARG A 392 -8.47 -0.89 -13.56
C ARG A 392 -8.34 -1.36 -15.02
N VAL A 393 -7.66 -0.53 -15.82
CA VAL A 393 -7.22 -0.85 -17.18
C VAL A 393 -5.71 -0.66 -17.25
N MET A 394 -4.97 -1.68 -17.65
CA MET A 394 -3.55 -1.56 -17.91
C MET A 394 -3.32 -1.39 -19.42
N VAL A 395 -2.63 -0.32 -19.81
CA VAL A 395 -2.35 0.01 -21.22
C VAL A 395 -0.86 0.06 -21.50
N ASN A 396 -0.44 -0.39 -22.68
CA ASN A 396 0.92 -0.15 -23.15
C ASN A 396 1.03 1.30 -23.63
N TYR A 397 1.71 2.14 -22.84
CA TYR A 397 1.83 3.57 -23.07
C TYR A 397 3.30 3.99 -22.89
N PRO A 398 4.13 3.85 -23.93
CA PRO A 398 5.52 4.29 -23.86
C PRO A 398 5.59 5.80 -23.70
N ASN A 399 6.31 6.25 -22.67
CA ASN A 399 6.49 7.65 -22.34
C ASN A 399 7.92 7.88 -21.84
N LEU A 400 8.51 9.02 -22.19
CA LEU A 400 9.90 9.32 -21.85
C LEU A 400 10.13 10.83 -21.78
N GLY A 401 10.76 11.24 -20.69
CA GLY A 401 11.41 12.53 -20.54
C GLY A 401 12.91 12.33 -20.46
N LEU A 402 13.67 13.28 -21.00
CA LEU A 402 15.13 13.25 -20.94
C LEU A 402 15.71 14.65 -20.76
N ALA A 403 16.87 14.69 -20.11
CA ALA A 403 17.69 15.88 -20.02
C ALA A 403 19.14 15.49 -20.28
N CYS A 404 19.70 16.00 -21.37
CA CYS A 404 21.08 15.75 -21.76
C CYS A 404 21.95 16.99 -21.61
N TYR A 405 23.20 16.75 -21.24
CA TYR A 405 24.18 17.76 -20.94
C TYR A 405 25.46 17.50 -21.72
N HIS A 406 26.01 18.54 -22.32
CA HIS A 406 27.31 18.51 -23.00
C HIS A 406 28.31 19.42 -22.28
N LEU A 407 29.51 18.89 -22.03
CA LEU A 407 30.60 19.69 -21.48
C LEU A 407 31.30 20.45 -22.62
N SER A 408 31.34 21.78 -22.56
CA SER A 408 32.14 22.56 -23.52
C SER A 408 33.61 22.55 -23.09
N ASN A 409 34.48 21.98 -23.93
CA ASN A 409 35.93 21.97 -23.71
C ASN A 409 36.57 23.37 -23.73
N TYR A 410 35.86 24.39 -24.23
CA TYR A 410 36.42 25.74 -24.44
C TYR A 410 36.17 26.70 -23.26
N ASP A 411 35.07 26.54 -22.53
CA ASP A 411 34.64 27.52 -21.49
C ASP A 411 34.30 26.87 -20.15
N HIS A 412 34.54 25.56 -19.99
CA HIS A 412 34.15 24.77 -18.81
C HIS A 412 32.67 24.95 -18.39
N ARG A 413 31.81 25.35 -19.34
CA ARG A 413 30.37 25.51 -19.12
C ARG A 413 29.63 24.24 -19.50
N ILE A 414 28.59 23.97 -18.71
CA ILE A 414 27.61 22.91 -18.93
C ILE A 414 26.53 23.48 -19.84
N ASN A 415 26.41 22.93 -21.06
CA ASN A 415 25.32 23.28 -21.96
C ASN A 415 24.27 22.17 -21.91
N LYS A 416 23.02 22.52 -21.57
CA LYS A 416 21.88 21.63 -21.72
C LYS A 416 21.56 21.53 -23.21
N THR A 417 21.76 20.38 -23.82
CA THR A 417 21.66 20.23 -25.28
C THR A 417 20.28 19.78 -25.72
N ASP A 418 19.72 18.78 -25.02
CA ASP A 418 18.46 18.15 -25.38
C ASP A 418 17.58 18.01 -24.14
N VAL A 419 16.34 18.45 -24.28
CA VAL A 419 15.34 18.36 -23.22
C VAL A 419 14.05 17.87 -23.82
N GLN A 420 13.53 16.78 -23.30
CA GLN A 420 12.19 16.31 -23.58
C GLN A 420 11.43 16.26 -22.26
N SER A 421 10.38 17.05 -22.15
CA SER A 421 9.44 16.95 -21.04
C SER A 421 8.54 15.74 -21.26
N LEU A 422 8.32 14.96 -20.19
CA LEU A 422 7.32 13.90 -20.18
C LEU A 422 6.00 14.51 -19.74
N VAL A 423 4.99 14.44 -20.61
CA VAL A 423 3.65 14.94 -20.34
C VAL A 423 2.64 13.84 -20.63
N ILE A 424 1.74 13.60 -19.67
CA ILE A 424 0.61 12.70 -19.81
C ILE A 424 -0.65 13.49 -19.47
N ASP A 425 -1.55 13.61 -20.44
CA ASP A 425 -2.80 14.36 -20.29
C ASP A 425 -4.01 13.44 -20.56
N LEU A 426 -4.68 13.09 -19.47
CA LEU A 426 -5.92 12.30 -19.45
C LEU A 426 -7.13 13.17 -19.06
N SER A 427 -6.96 14.49 -18.90
CA SER A 427 -7.98 15.43 -18.38
C SER A 427 -9.30 15.44 -19.17
N ARG A 428 -9.27 14.99 -20.42
CA ARG A 428 -10.43 14.91 -21.32
C ARG A 428 -11.02 13.51 -21.44
N THR A 429 -10.63 12.59 -20.56
CA THR A 429 -11.03 11.19 -20.60
C THR A 429 -11.72 10.77 -19.29
N GLN A 430 -12.27 9.56 -19.27
CA GLN A 430 -12.80 8.94 -18.04
C GLN A 430 -11.72 8.23 -17.23
N TYR A 431 -10.45 8.43 -17.57
CA TYR A 431 -9.31 7.73 -16.98
C TYR A 431 -8.42 8.70 -16.21
N THR A 432 -7.86 8.21 -15.12
CA THR A 432 -6.79 8.87 -14.36
C THR A 432 -5.67 7.87 -14.13
N LEU A 433 -4.45 8.36 -13.86
CA LEU A 433 -3.37 7.48 -13.44
C LEU A 433 -3.72 6.86 -12.09
N SER A 434 -3.55 5.54 -12.03
CA SER A 434 -3.65 4.76 -10.79
C SER A 434 -2.44 5.03 -9.89
N ASP A 435 -2.62 4.84 -8.58
CA ASP A 435 -1.53 4.90 -7.60
C ASP A 435 -0.53 3.72 -7.70
N GLU A 436 -0.85 2.73 -8.54
CA GLU A 436 0.06 1.66 -8.95
C GLU A 436 1.14 2.12 -9.96
N ASN A 437 1.08 3.35 -10.48
CA ASN A 437 2.12 3.88 -11.37
C ASN A 437 3.21 4.63 -10.62
N TRP A 438 4.41 4.56 -11.18
CA TRP A 438 5.59 5.18 -10.62
C TRP A 438 6.37 5.95 -11.67
N ILE A 439 6.80 7.15 -11.32
CA ILE A 439 7.83 7.89 -12.04
C ILE A 439 9.16 7.26 -11.67
N THR A 440 9.79 6.60 -12.63
CA THR A 440 11.16 6.07 -12.51
C THR A 440 12.11 7.02 -13.21
N THR A 441 13.21 7.33 -12.53
CA THR A 441 14.26 8.19 -13.06
C THR A 441 15.60 7.50 -12.99
N ILE A 442 16.37 7.63 -14.07
CA ILE A 442 17.69 7.08 -14.24
C ILE A 442 18.63 8.22 -14.58
N GLY A 443 19.70 8.41 -13.82
CA GLY A 443 20.62 9.53 -13.98
C GLY A 443 21.58 9.59 -12.82
N CYS A 444 22.19 10.73 -12.54
CA CYS A 444 23.08 10.84 -11.39
C CYS A 444 23.22 12.28 -10.93
N ASP A 445 23.12 12.50 -9.62
CA ASP A 445 23.02 13.84 -9.02
C ASP A 445 21.84 14.65 -9.61
N ASP A 446 20.73 13.97 -9.93
CA ASP A 446 19.52 14.56 -10.47
C ASP A 446 18.38 14.52 -9.46
N MET A 447 17.44 15.44 -9.64
CA MET A 447 16.16 15.47 -8.96
C MET A 447 15.06 15.47 -10.01
N VAL A 448 14.13 14.55 -9.84
CA VAL A 448 12.87 14.58 -10.55
C VAL A 448 11.85 15.36 -9.74
N VAL A 449 11.08 16.18 -10.44
CA VAL A 449 9.93 16.88 -9.89
C VAL A 449 8.73 16.52 -10.79
N GLY A 450 7.80 15.78 -10.22
CA GLY A 450 6.48 15.56 -10.80
C GLY A 450 5.59 16.75 -10.48
N ILE A 451 5.04 17.36 -11.52
CA ILE A 451 4.06 18.42 -11.43
C ILE A 451 2.71 17.84 -11.84
N PHE A 452 1.72 17.99 -10.96
CA PHE A 452 0.44 17.32 -11.06
C PHE A 452 -0.67 18.36 -11.06
N GLY A 453 -1.73 18.11 -11.81
CA GLY A 453 -2.87 19.02 -11.88
C GLY A 453 -4.11 18.40 -12.50
N GLN A 454 -5.20 19.18 -12.50
CA GLN A 454 -6.38 18.94 -13.34
C GLN A 454 -6.29 19.70 -14.68
N SER A 455 -5.35 20.63 -14.79
CA SER A 455 -5.02 21.44 -15.98
C SER A 455 -3.55 21.91 -15.88
N ASN A 456 -3.08 22.76 -16.80
CA ASN A 456 -1.71 23.32 -16.79
C ASN A 456 -1.37 24.20 -15.57
N GLN A 457 -2.31 24.42 -14.64
CA GLN A 457 -2.06 25.03 -13.35
C GLN A 457 -1.67 23.94 -12.36
N SER A 458 -0.36 23.77 -12.22
CA SER A 458 0.22 22.52 -11.77
C SER A 458 1.07 22.74 -10.50
N PHE A 459 0.89 21.86 -9.50
CA PHE A 459 1.60 21.90 -8.23
C PHE A 459 2.61 20.76 -8.16
N ILE A 460 3.75 21.00 -7.52
CA ILE A 460 4.70 19.93 -7.21
C ILE A 460 4.05 19.01 -6.17
N ARG A 461 3.84 17.74 -6.50
CA ARG A 461 3.29 16.73 -5.55
C ARG A 461 4.14 15.48 -5.40
N SER A 462 5.19 15.32 -6.19
CA SER A 462 6.06 14.16 -6.09
C SER A 462 7.44 14.53 -6.58
N GLY A 463 8.47 13.97 -5.97
CA GLY A 463 9.83 14.31 -6.28
C GLY A 463 10.77 13.34 -5.61
N CYS A 464 11.90 13.16 -6.23
CA CYS A 464 12.78 12.05 -5.91
C CYS A 464 14.18 12.43 -6.40
N ALA A 465 15.22 12.04 -5.66
CA ALA A 465 16.59 12.40 -5.97
C ALA A 465 17.44 11.13 -6.07
N ASN A 466 18.22 11.04 -7.15
CA ASN A 466 19.17 9.96 -7.39
C ASN A 466 20.60 10.51 -7.23
N VAL A 467 21.33 10.03 -6.22
CA VAL A 467 22.65 10.53 -5.82
C VAL A 467 23.66 9.39 -5.85
N CYS A 468 24.62 9.44 -6.77
CA CYS A 468 25.56 8.33 -6.93
C CYS A 468 26.72 8.37 -5.94
N TRP A 469 27.20 7.17 -5.59
CA TRP A 469 28.27 6.94 -4.61
C TRP A 469 29.63 7.55 -4.97
N ASN A 470 30.02 7.51 -6.25
CA ASN A 470 31.43 7.70 -6.62
C ASN A 470 31.66 8.89 -7.56
N ARG A 471 32.80 9.58 -7.35
CA ARG A 471 33.18 10.72 -8.21
C ARG A 471 33.57 10.29 -9.63
N GLN A 472 33.76 9.00 -9.84
CA GLN A 472 33.97 8.32 -11.11
C GLN A 472 33.00 7.13 -11.14
N LEU A 473 32.10 7.07 -12.11
CA LEU A 473 31.38 5.83 -12.41
C LEU A 473 32.46 4.77 -12.63
N SER A 474 32.50 3.74 -11.77
CA SER A 474 33.48 2.66 -11.94
C SER A 474 33.22 2.02 -13.31
N PRO A 475 34.26 1.65 -14.10
CA PRO A 475 34.09 0.95 -15.38
C PRO A 475 33.28 -0.36 -15.31
N SER A 476 32.97 -0.81 -14.09
CA SER A 476 32.23 -2.04 -13.80
C SER A 476 30.76 -1.80 -13.38
N TYR A 477 30.32 -0.55 -13.17
CA TYR A 477 28.97 -0.19 -12.72
C TYR A 477 28.43 0.96 -13.60
N HIS A 478 27.81 0.62 -14.73
CA HIS A 478 27.33 1.57 -15.74
C HIS A 478 25.80 1.63 -15.81
N GLY A 479 25.11 1.57 -14.68
CA GLY A 479 23.65 1.57 -14.68
C GLY A 479 23.03 1.98 -13.37
N GLY A 480 21.86 2.60 -13.51
CA GLY A 480 20.92 2.86 -12.45
C GLY A 480 20.30 1.54 -12.02
N TYR A 481 20.63 1.07 -10.83
CA TYR A 481 19.94 -0.08 -10.25
C TYR A 481 18.72 0.43 -9.49
N CYS A 482 17.53 0.00 -9.90
CA CYS A 482 16.27 0.33 -9.23
C CYS A 482 15.82 -0.89 -8.41
N PRO A 483 16.36 -1.12 -7.20
CA PRO A 483 15.93 -2.24 -6.38
C PRO A 483 14.42 -2.15 -6.14
N ASP A 484 13.80 -3.33 -6.07
CA ASP A 484 12.50 -3.46 -5.44
C ASP A 484 12.61 -2.90 -4.01
N GLY A 485 11.55 -2.32 -3.46
CA GLY A 485 11.57 -1.88 -2.05
C GLY A 485 11.74 -3.02 -1.03
N THR A 486 12.15 -4.23 -1.46
CA THR A 486 12.05 -5.50 -0.75
C THR A 486 13.34 -6.34 -0.67
N THR A 487 14.37 -6.12 -1.49
CA THR A 487 15.66 -6.82 -1.34
C THR A 487 16.66 -6.05 -0.48
N SER A 488 17.12 -6.66 0.61
CA SER A 488 18.10 -6.08 1.53
C SER A 488 19.54 -6.16 1.04
N SER A 489 19.80 -6.38 -0.26
CA SER A 489 21.13 -6.74 -0.76
C SER A 489 21.76 -5.76 -1.75
N TYR A 490 21.09 -4.73 -2.26
CA TYR A 490 21.74 -3.75 -3.14
C TYR A 490 21.29 -2.31 -2.89
N TRP A 491 22.29 -1.43 -2.79
CA TRP A 491 22.25 -0.05 -2.33
C TRP A 491 21.13 0.80 -2.95
N PRO A 492 20.26 1.45 -2.15
CA PRO A 492 19.40 2.52 -2.63
C PRO A 492 20.27 3.68 -3.13
N GLY A 493 20.12 4.07 -4.40
CA GLY A 493 20.61 5.38 -4.88
C GLY A 493 21.74 5.40 -5.89
N ASP A 494 22.29 4.28 -6.37
CA ASP A 494 23.25 4.31 -7.48
C ASP A 494 22.53 4.55 -8.81
N GLY A 495 22.16 5.81 -9.03
CA GLY A 495 21.69 6.35 -10.30
C GLY A 495 20.27 6.01 -10.73
N CYS A 496 19.45 5.48 -9.83
CA CYS A 496 18.01 5.35 -10.02
C CYS A 496 17.23 5.92 -8.84
N CYS A 497 16.06 6.51 -9.12
CA CYS A 497 15.11 6.89 -8.11
C CYS A 497 13.67 6.74 -8.63
N ARG A 498 12.75 6.33 -7.74
CA ARG A 498 11.33 6.14 -8.05
C ARG A 498 10.45 6.93 -7.10
N THR A 499 9.39 7.55 -7.62
CA THR A 499 8.34 8.22 -6.83
C THR A 499 6.97 7.84 -7.39
N PRO A 500 5.94 7.59 -6.56
CA PRO A 500 4.66 7.10 -7.04
C PRO A 500 3.86 8.26 -7.62
N VAL A 501 2.92 7.93 -8.48
CA VAL A 501 1.95 8.87 -9.04
C VAL A 501 0.72 8.86 -8.12
N PRO A 502 0.23 10.00 -7.62
CA PRO A 502 -0.99 10.03 -6.81
C PRO A 502 -2.21 9.54 -7.59
N SER A 503 -3.11 8.78 -6.94
CA SER A 503 -4.40 8.40 -7.49
C SER A 503 -5.19 9.63 -7.96
N GLY A 504 -5.99 9.48 -9.02
CA GLY A 504 -6.80 10.58 -9.56
C GLY A 504 -5.99 11.60 -10.37
N THR A 505 -4.72 11.35 -10.66
CA THR A 505 -3.90 12.22 -11.50
C THR A 505 -4.40 12.19 -12.94
N ALA A 506 -5.01 13.29 -13.39
CA ALA A 506 -5.48 13.46 -14.76
C ALA A 506 -4.45 14.16 -15.67
N TYR A 507 -3.53 14.94 -15.09
CA TYR A 507 -2.42 15.58 -15.80
C TYR A 507 -1.13 15.38 -15.01
N LEU A 508 -0.10 14.90 -15.71
CA LEU A 508 1.24 14.69 -15.17
C LEU A 508 2.27 15.32 -16.10
N GLU A 509 3.13 16.17 -15.55
CA GLU A 509 4.35 16.64 -16.18
C GLU A 509 5.55 16.24 -15.30
N VAL A 510 6.58 15.65 -15.90
CA VAL A 510 7.79 15.26 -15.18
C VAL A 510 8.97 16.07 -15.69
N ASN A 511 9.62 16.77 -14.75
CA ASN A 511 10.78 17.60 -15.01
C ASN A 511 12.03 17.04 -14.32
N LEU A 512 13.12 16.96 -15.08
CA LEU A 512 14.44 16.56 -14.62
C LEU A 512 15.31 17.79 -14.37
N SER A 513 15.88 17.88 -13.16
CA SER A 513 16.75 18.96 -12.71
C SER A 513 18.06 18.42 -12.15
N ASN A 514 19.17 19.08 -12.47
CA ASN A 514 20.49 18.72 -11.95
C ASN A 514 20.70 19.34 -10.56
N LEU A 515 20.96 18.54 -9.53
CA LEU A 515 21.13 18.96 -8.14
C LEU A 515 22.51 19.55 -7.83
N SER A 516 23.56 18.97 -8.43
CA SER A 516 24.94 19.31 -8.09
C SER A 516 25.47 20.55 -8.80
N GLY A 517 24.85 20.91 -9.94
CA GLY A 517 25.37 21.92 -10.86
C GLY A 517 26.75 21.60 -11.44
N ARG A 518 27.25 20.37 -11.22
CA ARG A 518 28.59 19.89 -11.57
C ARG A 518 28.59 18.77 -12.63
N TRP A 519 27.43 18.51 -13.20
CA TRP A 519 27.20 17.53 -14.28
C TRP A 519 27.16 18.22 -15.65
N PRO A 520 27.79 17.69 -16.71
CA PRO A 520 28.23 16.30 -16.87
C PRO A 520 29.71 16.10 -16.55
N ARG A 521 30.08 14.86 -16.23
CA ARG A 521 31.48 14.45 -15.94
C ARG A 521 32.23 13.95 -17.19
N THR A 522 31.54 13.80 -18.32
CA THR A 522 32.08 13.45 -19.64
C THR A 522 31.63 14.48 -20.69
N ASN A 523 32.07 14.34 -21.95
CA ASN A 523 31.64 15.26 -23.03
C ASN A 523 30.11 15.26 -23.22
N PHE A 524 29.41 14.16 -22.90
CA PHE A 524 27.96 14.04 -23.08
C PHE A 524 27.36 13.04 -22.10
N SER A 525 26.28 13.42 -21.40
CA SER A 525 25.54 12.51 -20.53
C SER A 525 24.06 12.86 -20.48
N CYS A 526 23.19 11.87 -20.26
CA CYS A 526 21.74 12.07 -20.19
C CYS A 526 21.12 11.41 -18.97
N SER A 527 20.09 12.06 -18.46
CA SER A 527 19.18 11.55 -17.44
C SER A 527 17.80 11.35 -18.06
N TYR A 528 17.07 10.36 -17.57
CA TYR A 528 15.81 9.89 -18.12
C TYR A 528 14.75 9.79 -17.04
N ALA A 529 13.51 10.02 -17.43
CA ALA A 529 12.33 9.80 -16.60
C ALA A 529 11.24 9.12 -17.42
N PHE A 530 10.55 8.15 -16.84
CA PHE A 530 9.41 7.49 -17.45
C PHE A 530 8.42 7.04 -16.38
N VAL A 531 7.18 6.82 -16.77
CA VAL A 531 6.08 6.40 -15.92
C VAL A 531 5.70 4.99 -16.33
N GLN A 532 5.71 4.07 -15.37
CA GLN A 532 5.25 2.71 -15.58
C GLN A 532 4.56 2.16 -14.34
N HIS A 533 3.67 1.22 -14.55
CA HIS A 533 3.17 0.30 -13.54
C HIS A 533 4.33 -0.58 -13.08
N ILE A 534 4.44 -0.77 -11.77
CA ILE A 534 5.46 -1.60 -11.14
C ILE A 534 4.72 -2.70 -10.39
N ASP A 535 4.89 -3.94 -10.83
CA ASP A 535 4.39 -5.15 -10.19
C ASP A 535 5.53 -5.94 -9.53
N ASP A 536 5.19 -7.01 -8.82
CA ASP A 536 6.17 -7.91 -8.18
C ASP A 536 7.11 -8.61 -9.19
N GLN A 537 6.80 -8.57 -10.50
CA GLN A 537 7.60 -9.16 -11.59
C GLN A 537 8.56 -8.16 -12.25
N SER A 538 8.38 -6.85 -12.04
CA SER A 538 9.27 -5.77 -12.50
C SER A 538 10.61 -5.68 -11.73
N TYR A 539 10.96 -6.82 -11.11
CA TYR A 539 12.07 -7.14 -10.23
C TYR A 539 13.41 -6.85 -10.90
N GLU A 540 14.23 -6.01 -10.28
CA GLU A 540 15.64 -5.80 -10.66
C GLU A 540 15.88 -5.33 -12.10
N MET A 541 15.17 -4.30 -12.57
CA MET A 541 15.53 -3.67 -13.83
C MET A 541 16.79 -2.82 -13.70
N TYR A 542 17.86 -3.31 -14.33
CA TYR A 542 19.09 -2.56 -14.56
C TYR A 542 18.93 -1.67 -15.79
N TYR A 543 18.97 -0.35 -15.59
CA TYR A 543 18.95 0.60 -16.69
C TYR A 543 20.34 1.20 -16.88
N PRO A 544 20.96 1.08 -18.06
CA PRO A 544 22.26 1.70 -18.27
C PRO A 544 22.16 3.22 -18.21
N ILE A 545 23.11 3.87 -17.53
CA ILE A 545 23.23 5.34 -17.55
C ILE A 545 24.02 5.71 -18.80
N PHE A 546 23.45 6.57 -19.66
CA PHE A 546 24.14 6.96 -20.86
C PHE A 546 25.20 8.03 -20.58
N ASP A 547 26.45 7.66 -20.83
CA ASP A 547 27.53 8.59 -21.10
C ASP A 547 28.28 8.18 -22.36
N ASN A 548 28.99 9.13 -22.99
CA ASN A 548 29.73 8.84 -24.21
C ASN A 548 30.85 7.80 -24.02
N SER A 549 31.28 7.51 -22.79
CA SER A 549 32.32 6.52 -22.48
C SER A 549 31.79 5.08 -22.43
N THR A 550 30.49 4.89 -22.16
CA THR A 550 29.82 3.58 -22.12
C THR A 550 29.57 2.99 -23.51
N GLY A 551 29.54 3.82 -24.56
CA GLY A 551 29.25 3.39 -25.93
C GLY A 551 27.82 2.87 -26.18
N ILE A 552 26.92 2.96 -25.20
CA ILE A 552 25.54 2.47 -25.29
C ILE A 552 24.71 3.43 -26.14
N LYS A 553 24.22 3.01 -27.31
CA LYS A 553 23.38 3.90 -28.13
C LYS A 553 22.04 4.18 -27.44
N LEU A 554 21.61 5.44 -27.46
CA LEU A 554 20.31 5.91 -26.95
C LEU A 554 19.16 5.00 -27.40
N ASP A 555 19.17 4.55 -28.66
CA ASP A 555 18.15 3.66 -29.25
C ASP A 555 17.97 2.33 -28.49
N HIS A 556 19.02 1.80 -27.85
CA HIS A 556 18.96 0.54 -27.11
C HIS A 556 18.22 0.70 -25.76
N LEU A 557 18.40 1.86 -25.11
CA LEU A 557 17.67 2.27 -23.91
C LEU A 557 16.19 2.52 -24.22
N LEU A 558 15.92 3.27 -25.29
CA LEU A 558 14.57 3.60 -25.73
C LEU A 558 13.74 2.36 -26.04
N ARG A 559 14.38 1.34 -26.64
CA ARG A 559 13.72 0.07 -26.95
C ARG A 559 13.35 -0.72 -25.70
N GLY A 560 14.23 -0.77 -24.69
CA GLY A 560 13.93 -1.44 -23.42
C GLY A 560 12.74 -0.78 -22.69
N ILE A 561 12.75 0.55 -22.58
CA ILE A 561 11.65 1.31 -21.95
C ILE A 561 10.34 1.11 -22.73
N SER A 562 10.38 1.14 -24.06
CA SER A 562 9.20 0.94 -24.90
C SER A 562 8.58 -0.46 -24.77
N GLU A 563 9.37 -1.48 -24.46
CA GLU A 563 8.89 -2.86 -24.33
C GLU A 563 8.27 -3.14 -22.95
N THR A 564 8.53 -2.30 -21.93
CA THR A 564 8.08 -2.50 -20.53
C THR A 564 7.17 -1.40 -19.96
N SER A 565 6.85 -0.36 -20.73
CA SER A 565 6.06 0.80 -20.25
C SER A 565 4.55 0.55 -20.24
N ASN A 566 4.12 -0.41 -19.42
CA ASN A 566 2.71 -0.58 -19.10
C ASN A 566 2.31 0.47 -18.07
N MET A 567 1.11 1.03 -18.20
CA MET A 567 0.55 2.00 -17.26
C MET A 567 -0.81 1.54 -16.75
N ALA A 568 -1.04 1.64 -15.44
CA ALA A 568 -2.31 1.32 -14.80
C ALA A 568 -3.21 2.55 -14.77
N LEU A 569 -4.45 2.43 -15.25
CA LEU A 569 -5.41 3.51 -15.29
C LEU A 569 -6.63 3.14 -14.46
N ASP A 570 -7.00 4.04 -13.56
CA ASP A 570 -8.31 4.00 -12.89
C ASP A 570 -9.33 4.67 -13.81
N TRP A 571 -10.57 4.20 -13.76
CA TRP A 571 -11.65 4.74 -14.57
C TRP A 571 -12.89 5.07 -13.75
N ARG A 572 -13.74 5.95 -14.27
CA ARG A 572 -14.95 6.43 -13.59
C ARG A 572 -16.15 6.52 -14.51
N ILE A 573 -17.36 6.45 -13.94
CA ILE A 573 -18.59 6.77 -14.67
C ILE A 573 -18.94 8.23 -14.52
N GLY A 574 -19.00 8.93 -15.66
CA GLY A 574 -19.41 10.33 -15.71
C GLY A 574 -18.53 11.27 -14.89
N ALA A 575 -18.99 12.51 -14.73
CA ALA A 575 -18.25 13.56 -14.03
C ALA A 575 -18.81 13.95 -12.66
N VAL A 576 -19.96 13.37 -12.28
CA VAL A 576 -20.70 13.74 -11.06
C VAL A 576 -20.56 12.66 -10.00
N ASN A 577 -20.65 13.04 -8.73
CA ASN A 577 -20.61 12.10 -7.60
C ASN A 577 -21.89 11.27 -7.50
N CYS A 578 -21.89 10.25 -6.65
CA CYS A 578 -23.00 9.34 -6.38
C CYS A 578 -24.28 10.08 -6.01
N GLU A 579 -24.18 11.09 -5.13
CA GLU A 579 -25.35 11.85 -4.67
C GLU A 579 -26.07 12.54 -5.85
N ALA A 580 -25.31 13.20 -6.73
CA ALA A 580 -25.87 13.83 -7.92
C ALA A 580 -26.34 12.80 -8.96
N ALA A 581 -25.59 11.70 -9.14
CA ALA A 581 -25.93 10.65 -10.09
C ALA A 581 -27.25 9.94 -9.75
N GLN A 582 -27.49 9.67 -8.46
CA GLN A 582 -28.71 9.01 -7.96
C GLN A 582 -29.98 9.86 -8.14
N ARG A 583 -29.85 11.19 -8.32
CA ARG A 583 -31.00 12.07 -8.60
C ARG A 583 -31.57 11.89 -10.00
N ASN A 584 -30.77 11.36 -10.95
CA ASN A 584 -31.23 11.07 -12.31
C ASN A 584 -31.16 9.56 -12.60
N LEU A 585 -32.19 8.84 -12.15
CA LEU A 585 -32.30 7.38 -12.29
C LEU A 585 -32.29 6.89 -13.75
N ALA A 586 -32.64 7.75 -14.72
CA ALA A 586 -32.62 7.39 -16.14
C ALA A 586 -31.19 7.20 -16.67
N THR A 587 -30.21 7.92 -16.11
CA THR A 587 -28.79 7.88 -16.51
C THR A 587 -27.90 7.18 -15.49
N PHE A 588 -28.46 6.75 -14.36
CA PHE A 588 -27.70 6.09 -13.30
C PHE A 588 -27.26 4.68 -13.73
N ALA A 589 -25.94 4.43 -13.65
CA ALA A 589 -25.34 3.23 -14.21
C ALA A 589 -25.57 1.97 -13.34
N CYS A 590 -25.51 2.11 -12.01
CA CYS A 590 -25.55 0.96 -11.09
C CYS A 590 -26.91 0.24 -11.12
N LYS A 591 -26.90 -1.10 -11.04
CA LYS A 591 -28.09 -1.95 -11.10
C LYS A 591 -28.45 -2.53 -9.73
N GLY A 592 -29.30 -3.56 -9.67
CA GLY A 592 -29.82 -4.11 -8.42
C GLY A 592 -28.72 -4.71 -7.52
N ASN A 593 -28.91 -4.60 -6.20
CA ASN A 593 -27.98 -5.11 -5.18
C ASN A 593 -26.55 -4.57 -5.31
N THR A 594 -26.45 -3.26 -5.59
CA THR A 594 -25.18 -2.56 -5.71
C THR A 594 -25.08 -1.38 -4.76
N THR A 595 -23.85 -1.01 -4.43
CA THR A 595 -23.48 0.21 -3.71
C THR A 595 -22.77 1.17 -4.68
N CYS A 596 -23.21 2.43 -4.70
CA CYS A 596 -22.51 3.49 -5.42
C CYS A 596 -21.31 3.95 -4.58
N VAL A 597 -20.16 4.14 -5.23
CA VAL A 597 -18.92 4.61 -4.60
C VAL A 597 -18.43 5.85 -5.35
N ASP A 598 -18.20 6.95 -4.64
CA ASP A 598 -17.61 8.15 -5.22
C ASP A 598 -16.18 7.85 -5.70
N PHE A 599 -15.83 8.32 -6.89
CA PHE A 599 -14.52 8.04 -7.50
C PHE A 599 -13.41 8.88 -6.85
N ASP A 600 -13.51 10.21 -6.94
CA ASP A 600 -12.57 11.13 -6.31
C ASP A 600 -13.28 12.47 -6.07
N ALA A 601 -13.03 13.10 -4.92
CA ALA A 601 -13.70 14.35 -4.53
C ALA A 601 -13.33 15.54 -5.43
N THR A 602 -12.14 15.52 -6.04
CA THR A 602 -11.63 16.59 -6.90
C THR A 602 -12.00 16.37 -8.36
N VAL A 603 -11.87 15.15 -8.87
CA VAL A 603 -12.15 14.82 -10.28
C VAL A 603 -13.65 14.60 -10.52
N GLY A 604 -14.37 14.11 -9.51
CA GLY A 604 -15.78 13.69 -9.60
C GLY A 604 -15.96 12.33 -10.27
N GLY A 605 -17.19 11.89 -10.47
CA GLY A 605 -17.53 10.57 -11.03
C GLY A 605 -17.79 9.52 -9.96
N TYR A 606 -18.24 8.34 -10.38
CA TYR A 606 -18.58 7.24 -9.47
C TYR A 606 -18.35 5.85 -10.07
N LEU A 607 -18.30 4.84 -9.21
CA LEU A 607 -18.25 3.42 -9.51
C LEU A 607 -19.43 2.68 -8.87
N CYS A 608 -19.69 1.46 -9.32
CA CYS A 608 -20.73 0.59 -8.80
C CYS A 608 -20.08 -0.70 -8.31
N ASN A 609 -20.27 -1.04 -7.04
CA ASN A 609 -19.81 -2.31 -6.47
C ASN A 609 -21.00 -3.18 -6.08
N CYS A 610 -20.83 -4.50 -6.08
CA CYS A 610 -21.83 -5.38 -5.49
C CYS A 610 -21.93 -5.14 -3.98
N SER A 611 -23.16 -5.11 -3.46
CA SER A 611 -23.40 -5.08 -2.02
C SER A 611 -22.82 -6.33 -1.34
N VAL A 612 -22.48 -6.22 -0.06
CA VAL A 612 -21.96 -7.34 0.74
C VAL A 612 -22.87 -8.57 0.62
N GLY A 613 -22.31 -9.73 0.28
CA GLY A 613 -23.04 -11.00 0.08
C GLY A 613 -23.51 -11.25 -1.36
N TYR A 614 -23.42 -10.25 -2.25
CA TYR A 614 -23.79 -10.38 -3.65
C TYR A 614 -22.55 -10.43 -4.56
N GLN A 615 -22.64 -11.19 -5.64
CA GLN A 615 -21.59 -11.35 -6.64
C GLN A 615 -22.14 -11.15 -8.07
N GLY A 616 -21.25 -10.78 -9.00
CA GLY A 616 -21.57 -10.60 -10.41
C GLY A 616 -21.14 -9.22 -10.93
N ASN A 617 -21.72 -8.79 -12.05
CA ASN A 617 -21.41 -7.50 -12.65
C ASN A 617 -22.45 -6.44 -12.21
N PRO A 618 -22.05 -5.39 -11.46
CA PRO A 618 -22.96 -4.39 -10.90
C PRO A 618 -23.59 -3.45 -11.95
N TYR A 619 -23.11 -3.47 -13.19
CA TYR A 619 -23.57 -2.62 -14.28
C TYR A 619 -24.56 -3.33 -15.22
N LEU A 620 -24.71 -4.65 -15.12
CA LEU A 620 -25.62 -5.46 -15.93
C LEU A 620 -26.92 -5.75 -15.20
N THR A 621 -28.04 -5.88 -15.92
CA THR A 621 -29.33 -6.30 -15.35
C THR A 621 -29.35 -7.81 -15.14
N PRO A 622 -29.79 -8.35 -13.97
CA PRO A 622 -30.52 -7.69 -12.87
C PRO A 622 -29.64 -6.99 -11.82
N GLY A 623 -28.32 -7.02 -11.97
CA GLY A 623 -27.33 -6.51 -11.03
C GLY A 623 -26.58 -7.66 -10.38
N CYS A 624 -26.13 -7.45 -9.14
CA CYS A 624 -25.45 -8.49 -8.39
C CYS A 624 -26.46 -9.50 -7.82
N ARG A 625 -26.06 -10.78 -7.76
CA ARG A 625 -26.90 -11.90 -7.34
C ARG A 625 -26.36 -12.53 -6.07
N ASP A 626 -27.26 -13.12 -5.28
CA ASP A 626 -26.92 -13.76 -4.02
C ASP A 626 -26.03 -14.99 -4.25
N GLY A 627 -24.84 -14.97 -3.64
CA GLY A 627 -23.86 -16.04 -3.71
C GLY A 627 -24.29 -17.33 -3.00
N MET A 628 -25.31 -17.29 -2.13
CA MET A 628 -25.78 -18.45 -1.35
C MET A 628 -26.78 -19.36 -2.09
N SER A 629 -27.20 -19.02 -3.31
CA SER A 629 -28.31 -19.71 -3.97
C SER A 629 -28.00 -21.07 -4.62
N ARG A 630 -26.75 -21.58 -4.57
CA ARG A 630 -26.40 -22.89 -5.16
C ARG A 630 -26.38 -24.08 -4.18
N GLU A 631 -26.40 -23.86 -2.86
CA GLU A 631 -26.47 -24.97 -1.91
C GLU A 631 -27.87 -25.62 -1.83
N LEU A 632 -28.95 -24.89 -2.16
CA LEU A 632 -30.30 -25.47 -2.15
C LEU A 632 -30.70 -26.23 -3.42
N HIS A 633 -30.08 -25.98 -4.58
CA HIS A 633 -30.43 -26.72 -5.81
C HIS A 633 -29.79 -28.11 -5.91
N ASN A 634 -28.67 -28.34 -5.21
CA ASN A 634 -28.05 -29.67 -5.18
C ASN A 634 -28.69 -30.63 -4.15
N LEU A 635 -29.48 -30.11 -3.19
CA LEU A 635 -30.22 -30.93 -2.21
C LEU A 635 -31.59 -31.38 -2.72
N GLU A 636 -32.24 -30.64 -3.63
CA GLU A 636 -33.50 -31.08 -4.25
C GLU A 636 -33.27 -32.15 -5.33
N HIS A 637 -32.13 -32.13 -6.03
CA HIS A 637 -31.80 -33.16 -7.03
C HIS A 637 -31.34 -34.49 -6.41
N LEU A 638 -30.80 -34.50 -5.19
CA LEU A 638 -30.45 -35.76 -4.49
C LEU A 638 -31.67 -36.44 -3.85
N ASN A 639 -32.69 -35.69 -3.44
CA ASN A 639 -33.91 -36.25 -2.86
C ASN A 639 -34.90 -36.82 -3.89
N LEU A 640 -34.73 -36.51 -5.18
CA LEU A 640 -35.52 -37.12 -6.27
C LEU A 640 -34.91 -38.43 -6.81
N LEU A 641 -33.64 -38.74 -6.50
CA LEU A 641 -32.97 -39.98 -6.93
C LEU A 641 -32.95 -41.08 -5.85
N LEU A 642 -33.34 -40.77 -4.61
CA LEU A 642 -33.40 -41.74 -3.50
C LEU A 642 -34.81 -42.30 -3.23
N ASN A 643 -35.82 -41.91 -4.02
CA ASN A 643 -37.20 -42.45 -3.92
C ASN A 643 -37.61 -43.35 -5.10
N THR A 644 -36.64 -43.83 -5.89
CA THR A 644 -36.86 -44.90 -6.88
C THR A 644 -35.79 -45.97 -6.74
N ASN A 645 -35.95 -46.83 -5.72
CA ASN A 645 -35.62 -48.26 -5.75
C ASN A 645 -36.13 -48.95 -4.48
#